data_AF-A0A956R6G4-F1
#
_entry.id   AF-A0A956R6G4-F1
#
_cell.length_a   1.000
_cell.length_b   1.000
_cell.length_c   1.000
_cell.angle_alpha   90.00
_cell.angle_beta   90.00
_cell.angle_gamma   90.00
#
_symmetry.space_group_name_H-M   'P 1'
#
loop_
_entity.id
_entity.type
_entity.pdbx_description
1 polymer ?
#
loop_
_entity_poly.entity_id
_entity_poly.type
_entity_poly.pdbx_seq_one_letter_code
_entity_poly.pdbx_strand_id
1 'polypeptide(L)'
;MMATSGRSEANPYVGPRSIQQGERFYGRREELRALYCELQARRIVVLHSPSGAGKSSLVQAGLIPRLLEEKFDVWRPIRVNLDPAGLEGEGVPKGTNRYLLSAMLSLEEELPEGKRRSVAELAGLDLGTYLRTRPRRRRQQGRPVVLLFDQFEEVLTVAPRAVAAKQAFFTALGRALKDEGYWALFIIREDYLAAFAPYRDRIPTRLANTVRLDLLGLAGAREAALRPALEAGREFPAVDQLVRDLSTVQVQQADGSFVAEPGLYVEPVQLQVVCRRLWGAMPAGDRCIDEDQIEQHGRVSDSLARYYASAVEEAAGGDLVVERAIRRWMGSELVKGGIRSQVRQGPGQSGGLDNALIQRLLDSYLIRTEQRASANWYELSHDRLVEPIQQDNEEWERAHLHPLQVQAKLWEDGRRARALLLGGDALPEAVAWARDNAAQVTESEREFLEQSQAARAEERRRRRGQRVFMAMISVMALVAISLWAFAWAMRGKAEQNARDATLNAWDATLNAWVAKVYAWNARHQAWVAEENAKRAEAEKAAAKDARSRARDATWMGYVKTFENEDPTRALLGLRSVESSETTGWLQDVLDVARRPIAQRWLEDHDDAVVSAIFSHDGKRIVTASSDGTARVWNANTGAPIVILEGHEKAVRSASFSPDGKRIVTASDDETARVWNADDGVPIRTLEGHEKEVASASFSPDGKRILTASYDHTARVWRANARKPIFTLRGHEKSVVSANFSRDGEHIVTASFDRTARVWSASTGKPILALQGHAGAVRSASFSPDGKYIVTASDDKTARIWTLDPELIRNRLKAMSTLCVPPRERIQYLGDPETEALQAFYACEREYGRSPSPATPAAGRSPRAR
;
A
#
# COMPACT_ATOMS: atom_id res chain seq x y z
N MET A 1 35.69 52.35 6.46
CA MET A 1 34.22 52.34 6.29
C MET A 1 33.92 52.11 4.82
N MET A 2 33.66 50.86 4.44
CA MET A 2 33.05 50.51 3.16
C MET A 2 31.81 49.70 3.50
N ALA A 3 30.66 50.25 3.14
CA ALA A 3 29.36 49.60 3.27
C ALA A 3 29.34 48.37 2.36
N THR A 4 29.32 47.18 2.96
CA THR A 4 28.95 45.96 2.23
C THR A 4 27.43 45.91 2.13
N SER A 5 26.97 46.21 0.91
CA SER A 5 25.64 45.93 0.37
C SER A 5 25.02 44.64 0.91
N GLY A 6 23.75 44.73 1.30
CA GLY A 6 22.95 43.62 1.82
C GLY A 6 23.03 42.37 0.95
N ARG A 7 23.59 41.30 1.51
CA ARG A 7 23.25 39.93 1.12
C ARG A 7 22.00 39.58 1.92
N SER A 8 20.93 39.16 1.24
CA SER A 8 19.84 38.46 1.92
C SER A 8 20.45 37.31 2.72
N GLU A 9 20.09 37.19 4.00
CA GLU A 9 20.52 36.09 4.86
C GLU A 9 20.20 34.76 4.17
N ALA A 10 21.23 34.01 3.76
CA ALA A 10 21.03 32.75 3.07
C ALA A 10 20.32 31.76 4.03
N ASN A 11 19.20 31.19 3.58
CA ASN A 11 18.38 30.30 4.40
C ASN A 11 19.21 29.07 4.85
N PRO A 12 19.40 28.85 6.16
CA PRO A 12 20.26 27.79 6.67
C PRO A 12 19.62 26.39 6.57
N TYR A 13 18.33 26.30 6.26
CA TYR A 13 17.60 25.04 6.11
C TYR A 13 17.51 24.63 4.65
N VAL A 14 17.90 23.38 4.37
CA VAL A 14 18.02 22.87 2.99
C VAL A 14 16.66 22.55 2.35
N GLY A 15 15.61 22.36 3.15
CA GLY A 15 14.28 21.95 2.68
C GLY A 15 14.21 20.45 2.36
N PRO A 16 13.56 20.04 1.25
CA PRO A 16 13.30 18.63 0.98
C PRO A 16 14.52 17.85 0.43
N ARG A 17 15.57 18.54 0.00
CA ARG A 17 16.78 17.92 -0.55
C ARG A 17 17.64 17.28 0.55
N SER A 18 18.50 16.33 0.16
CA SER A 18 19.52 15.82 1.06
C SER A 18 20.61 16.86 1.35
N ILE A 19 21.14 16.81 2.57
CA ILE A 19 22.27 17.63 3.02
C ILE A 19 23.54 17.04 2.40
N GLN A 20 24.30 17.88 1.72
CA GLN A 20 25.48 17.51 0.94
C GLN A 20 26.76 17.60 1.77
N GLN A 21 27.84 17.05 1.22
CA GLN A 21 29.16 17.13 1.83
C GLN A 21 29.60 18.60 2.02
N GLY A 22 30.05 18.94 3.23
CA GLY A 22 30.50 20.30 3.58
C GLY A 22 29.39 21.23 4.05
N GLU A 23 28.12 20.81 3.95
CA GLU A 23 26.99 21.50 4.58
C GLU A 23 26.85 21.09 6.04
N ARG A 24 26.20 21.93 6.84
CA ARG A 24 26.02 21.71 8.27
C ARG A 24 24.97 20.61 8.52
N PHE A 25 25.30 19.65 9.38
CA PHE A 25 24.47 18.48 9.67
C PHE A 25 24.39 18.24 11.19
N TYR A 26 23.16 18.23 11.72
CA TYR A 26 22.88 18.22 13.17
C TYR A 26 21.86 17.15 13.56
N GLY A 27 21.77 16.82 14.85
CA GLY A 27 20.71 15.96 15.40
C GLY A 27 20.89 14.46 15.21
N ARG A 28 21.97 14.01 14.58
CA ARG A 28 22.22 12.59 14.22
C ARG A 28 23.58 12.06 14.68
N ARG A 29 24.13 12.64 15.75
CA ARG A 29 25.52 12.37 16.18
C ARG A 29 25.71 10.94 16.65
N GLU A 30 24.72 10.38 17.35
CA GLU A 30 24.78 9.03 17.90
C GLU A 30 24.63 7.97 16.81
N GLU A 31 23.67 8.15 15.91
CA GLU A 31 23.44 7.26 14.77
C GLU A 31 24.61 7.28 13.80
N LEU A 32 25.20 8.45 13.55
CA LEU A 32 26.43 8.57 12.75
C LEU A 32 27.59 7.81 13.41
N ARG A 33 27.74 7.90 14.73
CA ARG A 33 28.78 7.19 15.47
C ARG A 33 28.56 5.68 15.42
N ALA A 34 27.32 5.22 15.63
CA ALA A 34 26.97 3.80 15.58
C ALA A 34 27.24 3.21 14.19
N LEU A 35 26.77 3.88 13.13
CA LEU A 35 27.00 3.46 11.75
C LEU A 35 28.49 3.39 11.41
N TYR A 36 29.26 4.40 11.83
CA TYR A 36 30.71 4.42 11.62
C TYR A 36 31.40 3.24 12.34
N CYS A 37 31.07 3.00 13.61
CA CYS A 37 31.63 1.90 14.39
C CYS A 37 31.32 0.53 13.77
N GLU A 38 30.07 0.30 13.34
CA GLU A 38 29.69 -0.94 12.66
C GLU A 38 30.41 -1.12 11.33
N LEU A 39 30.51 -0.07 10.51
CA LEU A 39 31.23 -0.15 9.23
C LEU A 39 32.71 -0.45 9.43
N GLN A 40 33.33 0.14 10.44
CA GLN A 40 34.72 -0.12 10.79
C GLN A 40 34.93 -1.55 11.30
N ALA A 41 34.02 -2.07 12.12
CA ALA A 41 34.14 -3.40 12.73
C ALA A 41 33.78 -4.55 11.77
N ARG A 42 32.79 -4.36 10.90
CA ARG A 42 32.15 -5.44 10.13
C ARG A 42 32.43 -5.43 8.64
N ARG A 43 33.02 -4.36 8.10
CA ARG A 43 33.35 -4.12 6.67
C ARG A 43 32.18 -4.04 5.70
N ILE A 44 31.22 -4.94 5.81
CA ILE A 44 30.03 -5.05 4.96
C ILE A 44 28.82 -4.82 5.86
N VAL A 45 28.17 -3.68 5.67
CA VAL A 45 27.04 -3.23 6.51
C VAL A 45 25.86 -2.83 5.62
N VAL A 46 24.66 -3.14 6.09
CA VAL A 46 23.40 -2.69 5.49
C VAL A 46 22.81 -1.59 6.38
N LEU A 47 22.70 -0.38 5.86
CA LEU A 47 21.93 0.71 6.47
C LEU A 47 20.51 0.67 5.91
N HIS A 48 19.51 0.46 6.77
CA HIS A 48 18.11 0.47 6.35
C HIS A 48 17.25 1.42 7.16
N SER A 49 16.22 1.98 6.53
CA SER A 49 15.27 2.88 7.19
C SER A 49 13.95 2.97 6.42
N PRO A 50 12.87 3.47 7.06
CA PRO A 50 11.71 3.99 6.35
C PRO A 50 12.08 5.16 5.43
N SER A 51 11.22 5.46 4.45
CA SER A 51 11.40 6.64 3.58
C SER A 51 11.35 7.93 4.40
N GLY A 52 12.19 8.91 4.09
CA GLY A 52 12.22 10.20 4.81
C GLY A 52 13.13 10.27 6.04
N ALA A 53 13.71 9.16 6.51
CA ALA A 53 14.58 9.15 7.70
C ALA A 53 15.94 9.88 7.54
N GLY A 54 16.29 10.32 6.32
CA GLY A 54 17.51 11.08 6.06
C GLY A 54 18.76 10.25 5.78
N LYS A 55 18.62 9.03 5.24
CA LYS A 55 19.74 8.12 4.90
C LYS A 55 20.85 8.78 4.07
N SER A 56 20.48 9.39 2.95
CA SER A 56 21.45 10.03 2.06
C SER A 56 22.12 11.24 2.73
N SER A 57 21.40 12.02 3.53
CA SER A 57 21.99 13.13 4.32
C SER A 57 22.99 12.63 5.37
N LEU A 58 22.65 11.56 6.11
CA LEU A 58 23.53 10.93 7.10
C LEU A 58 24.84 10.46 6.46
N VAL A 59 24.74 9.86 5.28
CA VAL A 59 25.92 9.35 4.56
C VAL A 59 26.72 10.49 3.93
N GLN A 60 26.09 11.38 3.16
CA GLN A 60 26.77 12.44 2.39
C GLN A 60 27.39 13.51 3.29
N ALA A 61 26.64 14.02 4.26
CA ALA A 61 27.09 15.11 5.14
C ALA A 61 27.80 14.61 6.40
N GLY A 62 27.46 13.42 6.90
CA GLY A 62 28.04 12.86 8.13
C GLY A 62 29.16 11.85 7.88
N LEU A 63 28.83 10.73 7.23
CA LEU A 63 29.72 9.56 7.16
C LEU A 63 30.91 9.77 6.23
N ILE A 64 30.70 10.32 5.03
CA ILE A 64 31.76 10.51 4.03
C ILE A 64 32.89 11.39 4.57
N PRO A 65 32.64 12.60 5.12
CA PRO A 65 33.70 13.42 5.71
C PRO A 65 34.51 12.67 6.78
N ARG A 66 33.82 11.99 7.68
CA ARG A 66 34.45 11.25 8.78
C ARG A 66 35.34 10.10 8.29
N LEU A 67 34.91 9.37 7.26
CA LEU A 67 35.72 8.31 6.65
C LEU A 67 36.97 8.87 5.93
N LEU A 68 36.85 10.04 5.29
CA LEU A 68 37.98 10.69 4.62
C LEU A 68 39.05 11.18 5.61
N GLU A 69 38.63 11.68 6.78
CA GLU A 69 39.52 12.05 7.89
C GLU A 69 40.31 10.84 8.42
N GLU A 70 39.62 9.70 8.57
CA GLU A 70 40.16 8.44 9.13
C GLU A 70 40.91 7.58 8.10
N LYS A 71 41.42 8.20 7.04
CA LYS A 71 42.27 7.57 6.01
C LYS A 71 41.61 6.42 5.24
N PHE A 72 40.30 6.46 4.99
CA PHE A 72 39.68 5.63 3.95
C PHE A 72 39.75 6.30 2.57
N ASP A 73 39.68 5.50 1.51
CA ASP A 73 39.40 5.95 0.14
C ASP A 73 37.90 5.74 -0.14
N VAL A 74 37.11 6.79 0.02
CA VAL A 74 35.65 6.73 -0.15
C VAL A 74 35.30 7.14 -1.57
N TRP A 75 34.68 6.23 -2.31
CA TRP A 75 34.20 6.53 -3.67
C TRP A 75 32.78 7.08 -3.63
N ARG A 76 32.37 7.75 -4.71
CA ARG A 76 31.02 8.32 -4.80
C ARG A 76 29.94 7.24 -4.64
N PRO A 77 28.74 7.60 -4.11
CA PRO A 77 27.61 6.67 -4.04
C PRO A 77 27.28 6.05 -5.40
N ILE A 78 27.23 4.72 -5.42
CA ILE A 78 26.96 3.86 -6.56
C ILE A 78 25.46 3.66 -6.68
N ARG A 79 24.92 3.93 -7.88
CA ARG A 79 23.54 3.62 -8.27
C ARG A 79 23.50 2.47 -9.29
N VAL A 80 22.44 1.68 -9.25
CA VAL A 80 22.32 0.41 -9.99
C VAL A 80 21.04 0.33 -10.83
N ASN A 81 20.47 1.49 -11.17
CA ASN A 81 19.21 1.65 -11.91
C ASN A 81 19.34 1.95 -13.40
N LEU A 82 20.56 2.13 -13.93
CA LEU A 82 20.72 2.55 -15.33
C LEU A 82 20.12 1.53 -16.31
N ASP A 83 19.41 2.01 -17.33
CA ASP A 83 18.87 1.18 -18.41
C ASP A 83 19.79 1.14 -19.63
N PRO A 84 20.43 -0.02 -19.92
CA PRO A 84 21.37 -0.12 -21.04
C PRO A 84 20.71 -0.12 -22.42
N ALA A 85 19.37 -0.17 -22.51
CA ALA A 85 18.65 -0.11 -23.80
C ALA A 85 18.92 1.18 -24.59
N GLY A 86 19.24 2.28 -23.91
CA GLY A 86 19.67 3.54 -24.53
C GLY A 86 21.13 3.54 -25.02
N LEU A 87 21.91 2.51 -24.71
CA LEU A 87 23.36 2.40 -24.97
C LEU A 87 23.68 1.35 -26.04
N GLU A 88 22.67 0.79 -26.72
CA GLU A 88 22.83 -0.24 -27.75
C GLU A 88 23.70 0.22 -28.94
N GLY A 89 23.78 1.53 -29.18
CA GLY A 89 24.65 2.15 -30.19
C GLY A 89 26.11 2.37 -29.76
N GLU A 90 26.46 2.14 -28.50
CA GLU A 90 27.79 2.43 -27.93
C GLU A 90 28.69 1.19 -27.80
N GLY A 91 28.39 0.13 -28.55
CA GLY A 91 29.22 -1.08 -28.61
C GLY A 91 29.06 -2.03 -27.43
N VAL A 92 27.91 -2.01 -26.74
CA VAL A 92 27.60 -2.94 -25.65
C VAL A 92 27.33 -4.35 -26.20
N PRO A 93 28.12 -5.39 -25.81
CA PRO A 93 27.87 -6.75 -26.24
C PRO A 93 26.51 -7.30 -25.79
N LYS A 94 25.88 -8.12 -26.63
CA LYS A 94 24.66 -8.85 -26.26
C LYS A 94 24.96 -9.78 -25.08
N GLY A 95 24.20 -9.63 -23.99
CA GLY A 95 24.35 -10.44 -22.77
C GLY A 95 25.16 -9.78 -21.65
N THR A 96 25.64 -8.55 -21.83
CA THR A 96 26.25 -7.78 -20.73
C THR A 96 25.26 -7.61 -19.58
N ASN A 97 25.74 -7.84 -18.35
CA ASN A 97 24.92 -7.69 -17.17
C ASN A 97 24.66 -6.20 -16.87
N ARG A 98 23.39 -5.78 -17.01
CA ARG A 98 22.98 -4.39 -16.81
C ARG A 98 23.40 -3.79 -15.46
N TYR A 99 23.32 -4.56 -14.38
CA TYR A 99 23.58 -4.06 -13.03
C TYR A 99 25.07 -3.85 -12.78
N LEU A 100 25.91 -4.75 -13.34
CA LEU A 100 27.37 -4.60 -13.28
C LEU A 100 27.83 -3.39 -14.11
N LEU A 101 27.30 -3.26 -15.33
CA LEU A 101 27.62 -2.11 -16.18
C LEU A 101 27.16 -0.80 -15.54
N SER A 102 25.95 -0.75 -14.97
CA SER A 102 25.43 0.41 -14.24
C SER A 102 26.34 0.79 -13.07
N ALA A 103 26.76 -0.19 -12.25
CA ALA A 103 27.64 0.07 -11.11
C ALA A 103 29.01 0.62 -11.55
N MET A 104 29.59 0.08 -12.62
CA MET A 104 30.88 0.55 -13.14
C MET A 104 30.78 1.94 -13.77
N LEU A 105 29.71 2.23 -14.52
CA LEU A 105 29.47 3.55 -15.10
C LEU A 105 29.31 4.62 -14.01
N SER A 106 28.54 4.32 -12.96
CA SER A 106 28.38 5.22 -11.81
C SER A 106 29.72 5.54 -11.13
N LEU A 107 30.67 4.59 -11.12
CA LEU A 107 32.02 4.81 -10.60
C LEU A 107 32.94 5.58 -11.57
N GLU A 108 32.75 5.46 -12.88
CA GLU A 108 33.50 6.20 -13.89
C GLU A 108 33.15 7.69 -13.93
N GLU A 109 31.92 8.05 -13.58
CA GLU A 109 31.47 9.46 -13.56
C GLU A 109 32.29 10.35 -12.62
N GLU A 110 32.87 9.76 -11.57
CA GLU A 110 33.78 10.46 -10.66
C GLU A 110 35.13 10.82 -11.30
N LEU A 111 35.56 10.11 -12.34
CA LEU A 111 36.84 10.35 -13.01
C LEU A 111 36.73 11.53 -14.00
N PRO A 112 37.80 12.32 -14.20
CA PRO A 112 37.87 13.31 -15.27
C PRO A 112 37.68 12.66 -16.65
N GLU A 113 37.04 13.35 -17.59
CA GLU A 113 36.68 12.80 -18.92
C GLU A 113 37.85 12.09 -19.63
N GLY A 114 39.06 12.66 -19.62
CA GLY A 114 40.24 12.06 -20.24
C GLY A 114 40.80 10.80 -19.56
N LYS A 115 40.22 10.37 -18.44
CA LYS A 115 40.57 9.12 -17.73
C LYS A 115 39.42 8.11 -17.68
N ARG A 116 38.26 8.47 -18.23
CA ARG A 116 37.10 7.58 -18.28
C ARG A 116 37.30 6.49 -19.31
N ARG A 117 36.90 5.27 -18.97
CA ARG A 117 36.82 4.16 -19.93
C ARG A 117 35.55 4.27 -20.76
N SER A 118 35.62 3.80 -22.00
CA SER A 118 34.44 3.72 -22.87
C SER A 118 33.44 2.67 -22.37
N VAL A 119 32.17 2.83 -22.77
CA VAL A 119 31.09 1.89 -22.39
C VAL A 119 31.41 0.46 -22.87
N ALA A 120 31.96 0.31 -24.08
CA ALA A 120 32.37 -0.98 -24.63
C ALA A 120 33.49 -1.67 -23.80
N GLU A 121 34.49 -0.91 -23.34
CA GLU A 121 35.54 -1.43 -22.47
C GLU A 121 34.98 -1.91 -21.13
N LEU A 122 34.08 -1.13 -20.51
CA LEU A 122 33.45 -1.51 -19.25
C LEU A 122 32.55 -2.74 -19.40
N ALA A 123 31.84 -2.86 -20.52
CA ALA A 123 30.94 -3.98 -20.77
C ALA A 123 31.66 -5.34 -20.88
N GLY A 124 32.95 -5.34 -21.21
CA GLY A 124 33.81 -6.53 -21.25
C GLY A 124 34.60 -6.81 -19.96
N LEU A 125 34.54 -5.92 -18.96
CA LEU A 125 35.30 -6.06 -17.71
C LEU A 125 34.50 -6.78 -16.62
N ASP A 126 35.19 -7.64 -15.87
CA ASP A 126 34.70 -8.15 -14.59
C ASP A 126 34.81 -7.06 -13.50
N LEU A 127 33.82 -6.99 -12.62
CA LEU A 127 33.76 -5.98 -11.54
C LEU A 127 35.01 -6.01 -10.66
N GLY A 128 35.54 -7.19 -10.29
CA GLY A 128 36.74 -7.28 -9.47
C GLY A 128 37.98 -6.73 -10.18
N THR A 129 38.09 -7.00 -11.49
CA THR A 129 39.17 -6.45 -12.33
C THR A 129 39.03 -4.94 -12.50
N TYR A 130 37.80 -4.45 -12.69
CA TYR A 130 37.52 -3.02 -12.73
C TYR A 130 37.98 -2.32 -11.44
N LEU A 131 37.54 -2.79 -10.28
CA LEU A 131 37.87 -2.19 -8.98
C LEU A 131 39.39 -2.13 -8.72
N ARG A 132 40.13 -3.19 -9.09
CA ARG A 132 41.60 -3.25 -8.93
C ARG A 132 42.35 -2.32 -9.87
N THR A 133 41.87 -2.15 -11.08
CA THR A 133 42.56 -1.37 -12.13
C THR A 133 42.08 0.08 -12.22
N ARG A 134 41.02 0.44 -11.50
CA ARG A 134 40.50 1.81 -11.46
C ARG A 134 41.57 2.76 -10.90
N PRO A 135 41.86 3.89 -11.59
CA PRO A 135 42.83 4.86 -11.11
C PRO A 135 42.46 5.42 -9.73
N ARG A 136 43.40 5.36 -8.77
CA ARG A 136 43.26 5.96 -7.44
C ARG A 136 43.97 7.30 -7.34
N ARG A 137 43.45 8.22 -6.51
CA ARG A 137 44.15 9.49 -6.21
C ARG A 137 45.47 9.19 -5.50
N ARG A 138 46.57 9.84 -5.89
CA ARG A 138 47.92 9.60 -5.32
C ARG A 138 47.95 9.66 -3.78
N ARG A 139 47.19 10.57 -3.15
CA ARG A 139 47.09 10.71 -1.69
C ARG A 139 46.35 9.56 -0.98
N GLN A 140 45.66 8.69 -1.73
CA GLN A 140 44.83 7.60 -1.22
C GLN A 140 45.34 6.21 -1.62
N GLN A 141 46.49 6.11 -2.29
CA GLN A 141 47.11 4.83 -2.62
C GLN A 141 47.48 4.06 -1.34
N GLY A 142 47.11 2.78 -1.26
CA GLY A 142 47.31 1.91 -0.10
C GLY A 142 46.23 1.99 0.99
N ARG A 143 45.23 2.86 0.85
CA ARG A 143 44.09 2.94 1.79
C ARG A 143 42.99 1.92 1.47
N PRO A 144 42.25 1.45 2.47
CA PRO A 144 41.02 0.66 2.27
C PRO A 144 39.96 1.47 1.51
N VAL A 145 39.29 0.84 0.55
CA VAL A 145 38.26 1.47 -0.28
C VAL A 145 36.88 1.22 0.30
N VAL A 146 36.05 2.26 0.37
CA VAL A 146 34.65 2.15 0.78
C VAL A 146 33.74 2.33 -0.43
N LEU A 147 32.99 1.27 -0.75
CA LEU A 147 31.95 1.26 -1.77
C LEU A 147 30.60 1.59 -1.11
N LEU A 148 29.98 2.69 -1.52
CA LEU A 148 28.70 3.13 -0.99
C LEU A 148 27.63 2.81 -2.03
N PHE A 149 26.73 1.86 -1.78
CA PHE A 149 25.60 1.59 -2.67
C PHE A 149 24.37 2.31 -2.13
N ASP A 150 23.91 3.34 -2.83
CA ASP A 150 22.72 4.10 -2.44
C ASP A 150 21.49 3.63 -3.23
N GLN A 151 20.29 3.64 -2.63
CA GLN A 151 19.05 3.06 -3.21
C GLN A 151 19.28 1.65 -3.76
N PHE A 152 19.94 0.79 -2.97
CA PHE A 152 20.33 -0.53 -3.45
C PHE A 152 19.12 -1.45 -3.74
N GLU A 153 17.93 -1.12 -3.22
CA GLU A 153 16.65 -1.74 -3.62
C GLU A 153 16.38 -1.67 -5.14
N GLU A 154 17.00 -0.75 -5.87
CA GLU A 154 16.81 -0.61 -7.32
C GLU A 154 17.23 -1.85 -8.11
N VAL A 155 18.17 -2.65 -7.60
CA VAL A 155 18.51 -3.96 -8.19
C VAL A 155 17.29 -4.88 -8.23
N LEU A 156 16.34 -4.71 -7.33
CA LEU A 156 15.14 -5.53 -7.23
C LEU A 156 14.00 -4.95 -8.06
N THR A 157 13.82 -3.63 -8.04
CA THR A 157 12.69 -2.96 -8.70
C THR A 157 12.92 -2.78 -10.21
N VAL A 158 14.16 -2.52 -10.63
CA VAL A 158 14.52 -2.38 -12.04
C VAL A 158 14.59 -3.76 -12.69
N ALA A 159 13.90 -3.93 -13.82
CA ALA A 159 13.77 -5.21 -14.53
C ALA A 159 13.44 -6.39 -13.58
N PRO A 160 12.26 -6.39 -12.93
CA PRO A 160 11.96 -7.28 -11.81
C PRO A 160 12.10 -8.78 -12.17
N ARG A 161 11.81 -9.13 -13.43
CA ARG A 161 11.88 -10.50 -13.98
C ARG A 161 13.30 -10.97 -14.34
N ALA A 162 14.32 -10.12 -14.28
CA ALA A 162 15.69 -10.45 -14.69
C ALA A 162 16.48 -11.22 -13.61
N VAL A 163 15.93 -12.34 -13.12
CA VAL A 163 16.46 -13.10 -11.97
C VAL A 163 17.91 -13.57 -12.21
N ALA A 164 18.21 -14.12 -13.39
CA ALA A 164 19.55 -14.61 -13.72
C ALA A 164 20.61 -13.49 -13.72
N ALA A 165 20.27 -12.32 -14.28
CA ALA A 165 21.16 -11.16 -14.26
C ALA A 165 21.40 -10.65 -12.83
N LYS A 166 20.38 -10.62 -11.97
CA LYS A 166 20.52 -10.26 -10.55
C LYS A 166 21.46 -11.25 -9.84
N GLN A 167 21.24 -12.56 -10.01
CA GLN A 167 22.11 -13.58 -9.41
C GLN A 167 23.58 -13.44 -9.85
N ALA A 168 23.82 -13.17 -11.14
CA ALA A 168 25.17 -12.95 -11.66
C ALA A 168 25.80 -11.68 -11.07
N PHE A 169 25.04 -10.59 -10.93
CA PHE A 169 25.49 -9.35 -10.27
C PHE A 169 25.92 -9.60 -8.82
N PHE A 170 25.05 -10.22 -8.02
CA PHE A 170 25.36 -10.55 -6.62
C PHE A 170 26.56 -11.49 -6.47
N THR A 171 26.74 -12.41 -7.42
CA THR A 171 27.91 -13.30 -7.44
C THR A 171 29.20 -12.54 -7.71
N ALA A 172 29.21 -11.65 -8.70
CA ALA A 172 30.38 -10.83 -9.02
C ALA A 172 30.71 -9.84 -7.88
N LEU A 173 29.69 -9.18 -7.32
CA LEU A 173 29.85 -8.31 -6.15
C LEU A 173 30.39 -9.07 -4.94
N GLY A 174 29.85 -10.26 -4.67
CA GLY A 174 30.33 -11.11 -3.59
C GLY A 174 31.78 -11.55 -3.76
N ARG A 175 32.21 -11.85 -4.99
CA ARG A 175 33.63 -12.15 -5.30
C ARG A 175 34.53 -10.94 -5.06
N ALA A 176 34.10 -9.74 -5.47
CA ALA A 176 34.84 -8.51 -5.22
C ALA A 176 34.99 -8.21 -3.72
N LEU A 177 33.93 -8.40 -2.94
CA LEU A 177 33.92 -8.12 -1.49
C LEU A 177 34.65 -9.16 -0.63
N LYS A 178 35.14 -10.27 -1.22
CA LYS A 178 36.07 -11.19 -0.53
C LYS A 178 37.45 -10.59 -0.34
N ASP A 179 37.87 -9.66 -1.20
CA ASP A 179 39.15 -8.97 -1.07
C ASP A 179 39.10 -8.04 0.14
N GLU A 180 40.10 -8.16 1.03
CA GLU A 180 40.12 -7.41 2.28
C GLU A 180 40.34 -5.91 2.13
N GLY A 181 40.71 -5.44 0.95
CA GLY A 181 40.85 -4.03 0.62
C GLY A 181 39.54 -3.26 0.41
N TYR A 182 38.38 -3.93 0.39
CA TYR A 182 37.08 -3.30 0.11
C TYR A 182 36.07 -3.42 1.26
N TRP A 183 35.45 -2.29 1.58
CA TRP A 183 34.33 -2.12 2.50
C TRP A 183 33.10 -1.82 1.65
N ALA A 184 31.92 -2.23 2.12
CA ALA A 184 30.66 -1.97 1.45
C ALA A 184 29.60 -1.50 2.44
N LEU A 185 28.95 -0.39 2.11
CA LEU A 185 27.74 0.06 2.77
C LEU A 185 26.58 -0.02 1.77
N PHE A 186 25.56 -0.82 2.11
CA PHE A 186 24.33 -0.92 1.32
C PHE A 186 23.23 -0.11 1.99
N ILE A 187 22.78 0.94 1.32
CA ILE A 187 21.71 1.81 1.81
C ILE A 187 20.41 1.37 1.14
N ILE A 188 19.46 0.90 1.96
CA ILE A 188 18.26 0.21 1.48
C ILE A 188 17.01 0.77 2.16
N ARG A 189 15.90 0.83 1.44
CA ARG A 189 14.57 1.04 2.04
C ARG A 189 14.10 -0.22 2.79
N GLU A 190 13.64 -0.05 4.02
CA GLU A 190 13.28 -1.16 4.91
C GLU A 190 12.26 -2.14 4.29
N ASP A 191 11.30 -1.64 3.51
CA ASP A 191 10.28 -2.41 2.78
C ASP A 191 10.86 -3.50 1.85
N TYR A 192 12.10 -3.31 1.37
CA TYR A 192 12.74 -4.20 0.40
C TYR A 192 13.70 -5.22 1.03
N LEU A 193 13.96 -5.17 2.34
CA LEU A 193 14.93 -6.05 2.99
C LEU A 193 14.62 -7.54 2.78
N ALA A 194 13.35 -7.92 2.87
CA ALA A 194 12.92 -9.31 2.69
C ALA A 194 13.19 -9.81 1.27
N ALA A 195 13.04 -8.94 0.27
CA ALA A 195 13.21 -9.30 -1.13
C ALA A 195 14.67 -9.62 -1.53
N PHE A 196 15.66 -9.28 -0.69
CA PHE A 196 17.05 -9.70 -0.88
C PHE A 196 17.34 -11.14 -0.47
N ALA A 197 16.44 -11.82 0.25
CA ALA A 197 16.66 -13.16 0.79
C ALA A 197 17.26 -14.18 -0.21
N PRO A 198 16.80 -14.27 -1.48
CA PRO A 198 17.36 -15.20 -2.47
C PRO A 198 18.82 -14.94 -2.86
N TYR A 199 19.34 -13.75 -2.56
CA TYR A 199 20.66 -13.28 -2.99
C TYR A 199 21.68 -13.20 -1.85
N ARG A 200 21.24 -13.24 -0.59
CA ARG A 200 22.10 -13.04 0.60
C ARG A 200 23.30 -13.98 0.64
N ASP A 201 23.12 -15.26 0.30
CA ASP A 201 24.20 -16.27 0.33
C ASP A 201 25.36 -15.99 -0.63
N ARG A 202 25.18 -15.07 -1.59
CA ARG A 202 26.20 -14.71 -2.58
C ARG A 202 27.15 -13.63 -2.07
N ILE A 203 26.76 -12.84 -1.06
CA ILE A 203 27.60 -11.78 -0.47
C ILE A 203 28.26 -12.32 0.82
N PRO A 204 29.55 -12.02 1.06
CA PRO A 204 30.18 -12.32 2.35
C PRO A 204 29.39 -11.70 3.51
N THR A 205 29.33 -12.34 4.67
CA THR A 205 28.47 -11.96 5.82
C THR A 205 26.96 -12.11 5.60
N ARG A 206 26.50 -12.54 4.42
CA ARG A 206 25.08 -12.74 4.08
C ARG A 206 24.18 -11.52 4.34
N LEU A 207 24.75 -10.32 4.26
CA LEU A 207 24.08 -9.07 4.62
C LEU A 207 23.51 -9.08 6.06
N ALA A 208 24.14 -9.80 6.98
CA ALA A 208 23.66 -9.96 8.36
C ALA A 208 23.92 -8.73 9.23
N ASN A 209 24.99 -7.97 8.94
CA ASN A 209 25.32 -6.77 9.72
C ASN A 209 24.42 -5.62 9.26
N THR A 210 23.41 -5.30 10.06
CA THR A 210 22.39 -4.32 9.74
C THR A 210 22.40 -3.20 10.77
N VAL A 211 22.25 -1.97 10.29
CA VAL A 211 22.04 -0.77 11.11
C VAL A 211 20.71 -0.18 10.67
N ARG A 212 19.76 -0.12 11.59
CA ARG A 212 18.50 0.59 11.36
C ARG A 212 18.67 2.05 11.70
N LEU A 213 18.28 2.93 10.78
CA LEU A 213 18.15 4.36 11.03
C LEU A 213 16.68 4.68 11.23
N ASP A 214 16.30 5.06 12.44
CA ASP A 214 14.94 5.50 12.73
C ASP A 214 14.71 6.95 12.24
N LEU A 215 13.47 7.43 12.33
CA LEU A 215 13.15 8.86 12.19
C LEU A 215 13.90 9.69 13.26
N LEU A 216 13.85 11.01 13.17
CA LEU A 216 14.65 11.87 14.04
C LEU A 216 14.04 11.89 15.45
N GLY A 217 14.76 11.42 16.46
CA GLY A 217 14.29 11.52 17.85
C GLY A 217 14.13 12.98 18.28
N LEU A 218 13.27 13.25 19.27
CA LEU A 218 12.90 14.62 19.67
C LEU A 218 14.10 15.52 19.99
N ALA A 219 15.11 15.01 20.71
CA ALA A 219 16.33 15.75 21.02
C ALA A 219 17.14 16.09 19.75
N GLY A 220 17.23 15.14 18.81
CA GLY A 220 17.88 15.35 17.52
C GLY A 220 17.12 16.35 16.64
N ALA A 221 15.78 16.30 16.66
CA ALA A 221 14.91 17.22 15.93
C ALA A 221 15.06 18.65 16.44
N ARG A 222 15.08 18.80 17.77
CA ARG A 222 15.36 20.08 18.42
C ARG A 222 16.72 20.62 18.02
N GLU A 223 17.78 19.81 18.04
CA GLU A 223 19.12 20.25 17.63
C GLU A 223 19.18 20.65 16.15
N ALA A 224 18.55 19.85 15.27
CA ALA A 224 18.51 20.09 13.83
C ALA A 224 17.71 21.33 13.43
N ALA A 225 16.75 21.76 14.25
CA ALA A 225 16.03 23.01 14.09
C ALA A 225 16.79 24.19 14.72
N LEU A 226 17.23 24.06 15.98
CA LEU A 226 17.75 25.16 16.77
C LEU A 226 19.13 25.64 16.32
N ARG A 227 20.09 24.73 16.09
CA ARG A 227 21.48 25.14 15.81
C ARG A 227 21.63 25.96 14.53
N PRO A 228 21.01 25.58 13.39
CA PRO A 228 21.10 26.39 12.18
C PRO A 228 20.59 27.83 12.36
N ALA A 229 19.48 28.01 13.12
CA ALA A 229 18.95 29.34 13.44
C ALA A 229 19.93 30.16 14.29
N LEU A 230 20.44 29.56 15.39
CA LEU A 230 21.36 30.25 16.30
C LEU A 230 22.65 30.67 15.59
N GLU A 231 23.23 29.81 14.77
CA GLU A 231 24.46 30.12 14.03
C GLU A 231 24.23 31.13 12.89
N ALA A 232 22.99 31.26 12.42
CA ALA A 232 22.57 32.30 11.50
C ALA A 232 22.13 33.59 12.22
N GLY A 233 22.24 33.65 13.55
CA GLY A 233 21.99 34.86 14.35
C GLY A 233 20.54 35.06 14.80
N ARG A 234 19.71 34.02 14.78
CA ARG A 234 18.30 34.06 15.23
C ARG A 234 18.04 33.15 16.42
N GLU A 235 17.27 33.65 17.37
CA GLU A 235 16.75 32.89 18.51
C GLU A 235 15.52 32.09 18.10
N PHE A 236 15.37 30.88 18.64
CA PHE A 236 14.24 30.00 18.33
C PHE A 236 13.63 29.45 19.64
N PRO A 237 12.99 30.31 20.46
CA PRO A 237 12.39 29.89 21.72
C PRO A 237 11.25 28.87 21.54
N ALA A 238 10.50 28.94 20.44
CA ALA A 238 9.37 28.05 20.18
C ALA A 238 9.76 26.70 19.53
N VAL A 239 11.05 26.35 19.49
CA VAL A 239 11.54 25.10 18.86
C VAL A 239 10.91 23.85 19.46
N ASP A 240 10.67 23.84 20.78
CA ASP A 240 10.08 22.70 21.47
C ASP A 240 8.61 22.52 21.11
N GLN A 241 7.89 23.61 20.80
CA GLN A 241 6.52 23.56 20.28
C GLN A 241 6.50 22.98 18.87
N LEU A 242 7.36 23.49 17.98
CA LEU A 242 7.50 22.97 16.62
C LEU A 242 7.78 21.45 16.60
N VAL A 243 8.71 20.99 17.46
CA VAL A 243 9.06 19.56 17.54
C VAL A 243 7.90 18.72 18.05
N ARG A 244 7.11 19.22 19.01
CA ARG A 244 5.88 18.53 19.49
C ARG A 244 4.82 18.44 18.39
N ASP A 245 4.59 19.54 17.67
CA ASP A 245 3.60 19.57 16.59
C ASP A 245 4.01 18.61 15.46
N LEU A 246 5.30 18.56 15.12
CA LEU A 246 5.86 17.64 14.13
C LEU A 246 5.92 16.18 14.59
N SER A 247 5.93 15.92 15.89
CA SER A 247 5.93 14.55 16.40
C SER A 247 4.53 14.01 16.65
N THR A 248 3.48 14.84 16.54
CA THR A 248 2.10 14.43 16.80
C THR A 248 1.61 13.44 15.75
N VAL A 249 1.13 12.28 16.19
CA VAL A 249 0.59 11.21 15.35
C VAL A 249 -0.89 11.04 15.63
N GLN A 250 -1.69 10.83 14.58
CA GLN A 250 -3.10 10.49 14.72
C GLN A 250 -3.22 8.99 15.05
N VAL A 251 -3.63 8.69 16.27
CA VAL A 251 -3.89 7.33 16.74
C VAL A 251 -5.38 7.05 16.63
N GLN A 252 -5.73 6.04 15.83
CA GLN A 252 -7.12 5.60 15.76
C GLN A 252 -7.48 4.87 17.05
N GLN A 253 -8.45 5.42 17.78
CA GLN A 253 -9.01 4.85 19.00
C GLN A 253 -9.92 3.66 18.67
N ALA A 254 -10.21 2.85 19.68
CA ALA A 254 -11.02 1.64 19.56
C ALA A 254 -12.48 1.87 19.13
N ASP A 255 -12.94 3.12 19.09
CA ASP A 255 -14.25 3.58 18.60
C ASP A 255 -14.21 4.09 17.14
N GLY A 256 -13.04 4.06 16.50
CA GLY A 256 -12.82 4.55 15.14
C GLY A 256 -12.51 6.05 15.03
N SER A 257 -12.56 6.80 16.14
CA SER A 257 -12.14 8.19 16.20
C SER A 257 -10.61 8.32 16.17
N PHE A 258 -10.08 9.45 15.71
CA PHE A 258 -8.64 9.72 15.73
C PHE A 258 -8.32 10.70 16.86
N VAL A 259 -7.32 10.37 17.66
CA VAL A 259 -6.78 11.26 18.70
C VAL A 259 -5.34 11.57 18.37
N ALA A 260 -4.99 12.85 18.46
CA ALA A 260 -3.64 13.33 18.33
C ALA A 260 -2.83 12.96 19.59
N GLU A 261 -1.84 12.09 19.45
CA GLU A 261 -0.90 11.74 20.52
C GLU A 261 0.53 12.18 20.16
N PRO A 262 1.31 12.70 21.12
CA PRO A 262 2.71 13.06 20.87
C PRO A 262 3.55 11.82 20.61
N GLY A 263 4.06 11.70 19.40
CA GLY A 263 4.98 10.65 18.98
C GLY A 263 6.42 10.91 19.45
N LEU A 264 7.24 9.86 19.35
CA LEU A 264 8.64 9.84 19.80
C LEU A 264 9.63 10.34 18.73
N TYR A 265 9.16 10.55 17.49
CA TYR A 265 10.00 10.85 16.36
C TYR A 265 9.39 11.93 15.47
N VAL A 266 10.26 12.65 14.77
CA VAL A 266 9.94 13.65 13.76
C VAL A 266 10.55 13.22 12.43
N GLU A 267 9.83 13.45 11.34
CA GLU A 267 10.40 13.25 10.01
C GLU A 267 11.41 14.37 9.67
N PRO A 268 12.69 14.05 9.43
CA PRO A 268 13.71 15.08 9.17
C PRO A 268 13.38 15.96 7.96
N VAL A 269 12.79 15.39 6.92
CA VAL A 269 12.42 16.13 5.70
C VAL A 269 11.33 17.16 5.99
N GLN A 270 10.29 16.75 6.71
CA GLN A 270 9.20 17.65 7.11
C GLN A 270 9.72 18.76 8.02
N LEU A 271 10.59 18.43 8.98
CA LEU A 271 11.26 19.42 9.83
C LEU A 271 12.03 20.46 9.01
N GLN A 272 12.87 20.01 8.06
CA GLN A 272 13.65 20.94 7.22
C GLN A 272 12.77 21.81 6.33
N VAL A 273 11.66 21.28 5.81
CA VAL A 273 10.71 22.04 4.99
C VAL A 273 9.98 23.10 5.84
N VAL A 274 9.49 22.74 7.02
CA VAL A 274 8.83 23.70 7.93
C VAL A 274 9.81 24.80 8.35
N CYS A 275 11.01 24.44 8.82
CA CYS A 275 12.02 25.43 9.21
C CYS A 275 12.43 26.34 8.05
N ARG A 276 12.57 25.80 6.83
CA ARG A 276 12.88 26.60 5.64
C ARG A 276 11.77 27.60 5.32
N ARG A 277 10.51 27.21 5.44
CA ARG A 277 9.35 28.09 5.20
C ARG A 277 9.22 29.16 6.27
N LEU A 278 9.36 28.79 7.54
CA LEU A 278 9.42 29.74 8.66
C LEU A 278 10.50 30.80 8.39
N TRP A 279 11.70 30.37 7.99
CA TRP A 279 12.78 31.29 7.65
C TRP A 279 12.46 32.21 6.46
N GLY A 280 11.82 31.68 5.42
CA GLY A 280 11.46 32.45 4.22
C GLY A 280 10.32 33.46 4.44
N ALA A 281 9.39 33.16 5.35
CA ALA A 281 8.25 34.03 5.66
C ALA A 281 8.62 35.21 6.59
N MET A 282 9.74 35.11 7.32
CA MET A 282 10.13 36.12 8.29
C MET A 282 10.63 37.42 7.63
N PRO A 283 10.19 38.60 8.09
CA PRO A 283 10.71 39.88 7.64
C PRO A 283 12.23 40.05 7.87
N ALA A 284 12.88 40.81 6.99
CA ALA A 284 14.30 41.16 7.12
C ALA A 284 14.51 42.12 8.30
N GLY A 285 14.79 41.57 9.48
CA GLY A 285 14.98 42.32 10.73
C GLY A 285 14.49 41.56 11.96
N ASP A 286 13.59 40.60 11.78
CA ASP A 286 13.14 39.74 12.86
C ASP A 286 14.23 38.73 13.25
N ARG A 287 14.47 38.58 14.54
CA ARG A 287 15.53 37.72 15.10
C ARG A 287 14.99 36.61 15.98
N CYS A 288 13.67 36.52 16.16
CA CYS A 288 13.06 35.54 17.04
C CYS A 288 12.03 34.70 16.27
N ILE A 289 12.06 33.38 16.47
CA ILE A 289 11.02 32.46 15.98
C ILE A 289 10.17 32.05 17.18
N ASP A 290 9.04 32.74 17.37
CA ASP A 290 8.08 32.53 18.45
C ASP A 290 6.90 31.62 18.05
N GLU A 291 5.95 31.43 18.98
CA GLU A 291 4.78 30.56 18.79
C GLU A 291 3.82 31.12 17.73
N ASP A 292 3.65 32.44 17.66
CA ASP A 292 2.80 33.11 16.68
C ASP A 292 3.31 32.88 15.25
N GLN A 293 4.63 32.92 15.04
CA GLN A 293 5.24 32.60 13.76
C GLN A 293 5.01 31.14 13.34
N ILE A 294 5.01 30.19 14.29
CA ILE A 294 4.70 28.78 14.01
C ILE A 294 3.22 28.60 13.64
N GLU A 295 2.30 29.28 14.34
CA GLU A 295 0.87 29.14 14.05
C GLU A 295 0.50 29.73 12.68
N GLN A 296 1.10 30.87 12.32
CA GLN A 296 0.85 31.56 11.06
C GLN A 296 1.50 30.85 9.85
N HIS A 297 2.71 30.32 10.00
CA HIS A 297 3.53 29.87 8.87
C HIS A 297 4.00 28.40 8.96
N GLY A 298 3.77 27.74 10.09
CA GLY A 298 4.31 26.41 10.43
C GLY A 298 3.31 25.25 10.46
N ARG A 299 2.06 25.42 9.97
CA ARG A 299 1.06 24.32 9.94
C ARG A 299 1.66 23.03 9.38
N VAL A 300 1.77 22.04 10.25
CA VAL A 300 2.62 20.86 10.08
C VAL A 300 2.03 19.84 9.10
N SER A 301 0.72 19.62 9.13
CA SER A 301 0.04 18.54 8.39
C SER A 301 0.18 18.63 6.88
N ASP A 302 0.24 19.86 6.32
CA ASP A 302 0.23 20.08 4.86
C ASP A 302 1.52 20.77 4.39
N SER A 303 2.57 20.77 5.21
CA SER A 303 3.74 21.63 4.99
C SER A 303 4.47 21.31 3.68
N LEU A 304 4.51 20.03 3.27
CA LEU A 304 5.05 19.58 1.98
C LEU A 304 4.14 19.94 0.80
N ALA A 305 2.83 19.77 0.93
CA ALA A 305 1.86 20.12 -0.12
C ALA A 305 1.90 21.62 -0.40
N ARG A 306 1.89 22.44 0.65
CA ARG A 306 2.01 23.89 0.51
C ARG A 306 3.38 24.35 0.04
N TYR A 307 4.47 23.67 0.42
CA TYR A 307 5.79 23.95 -0.15
C TYR A 307 5.78 23.72 -1.65
N TYR A 308 5.18 22.62 -2.10
CA TYR A 308 4.99 22.31 -3.51
C TYR A 308 4.13 23.38 -4.21
N ALA A 309 2.95 23.68 -3.67
CA ALA A 309 2.05 24.69 -4.24
C ALA A 309 2.72 26.05 -4.41
N SER A 310 3.35 26.58 -3.34
CA SER A 310 4.03 27.88 -3.40
C SER A 310 5.20 27.89 -4.39
N ALA A 311 6.01 26.82 -4.42
CA ALA A 311 7.13 26.76 -5.36
C ALA A 311 6.67 26.64 -6.82
N VAL A 312 5.55 25.97 -7.08
CA VAL A 312 4.94 25.89 -8.42
C VAL A 312 4.34 27.23 -8.84
N GLU A 313 3.62 27.91 -7.93
CA GLU A 313 3.03 29.23 -8.15
C GLU A 313 4.13 30.29 -8.44
N GLU A 314 5.20 30.29 -7.63
CA GLU A 314 6.37 31.16 -7.84
C GLU A 314 7.08 30.86 -9.17
N ALA A 315 7.26 29.57 -9.51
CA ALA A 315 7.87 29.18 -10.78
C ALA A 315 7.02 29.59 -11.99
N ALA A 316 5.69 29.53 -11.85
CA ALA A 316 4.73 29.96 -12.85
C ALA A 316 4.62 31.49 -12.99
N GLY A 317 5.01 32.24 -11.96
CA GLY A 317 4.95 33.71 -11.96
C GLY A 317 3.52 34.26 -12.04
N GLY A 318 2.54 33.51 -11.52
CA GLY A 318 1.11 33.88 -11.55
C GLY A 318 0.37 33.60 -12.86
N ASP A 319 1.01 32.97 -13.86
CA ASP A 319 0.34 32.53 -15.09
C ASP A 319 -0.26 31.12 -14.90
N LEU A 320 -1.59 31.04 -14.89
CA LEU A 320 -2.33 29.78 -14.72
C LEU A 320 -2.04 28.74 -15.80
N VAL A 321 -1.71 29.15 -17.04
CA VAL A 321 -1.38 28.21 -18.13
C VAL A 321 -0.02 27.58 -17.88
N VAL A 322 0.94 28.38 -17.42
CA VAL A 322 2.28 27.92 -17.05
C VAL A 322 2.21 27.03 -15.80
N GLU A 323 1.43 27.43 -14.79
CA GLU A 323 1.21 26.64 -13.57
C GLU A 323 0.63 25.27 -13.92
N ARG A 324 -0.40 25.23 -14.77
CA ARG A 324 -1.00 24.00 -15.28
C ARG A 324 0.02 23.10 -15.97
N ALA A 325 0.90 23.66 -16.80
CA ALA A 325 1.93 22.91 -17.51
C ALA A 325 2.96 22.30 -16.54
N ILE A 326 3.38 23.06 -15.52
CA ILE A 326 4.28 22.58 -14.46
C ILE A 326 3.62 21.44 -13.66
N ARG A 327 2.38 21.64 -13.20
CA ARG A 327 1.62 20.65 -12.43
C ARG A 327 1.43 19.35 -13.20
N ARG A 328 1.04 19.45 -14.48
CA ARG A 328 0.92 18.30 -15.39
C ARG A 328 2.25 17.58 -15.53
N TRP A 329 3.35 18.30 -15.79
CA TRP A 329 4.68 17.71 -15.93
C TRP A 329 5.15 17.00 -14.65
N MET A 330 4.94 17.62 -13.48
CA MET A 330 5.26 17.01 -12.18
C MET A 330 4.44 15.72 -11.96
N GLY A 331 3.13 15.76 -12.24
CA GLY A 331 2.19 14.66 -12.01
C GLY A 331 2.18 13.54 -13.06
N SER A 332 2.71 13.77 -14.27
CA SER A 332 2.76 12.77 -15.35
C SER A 332 4.17 12.29 -15.69
N GLU A 333 5.18 13.16 -15.59
CA GLU A 333 6.55 12.82 -15.98
C GLU A 333 7.42 12.43 -14.78
N LEU A 334 7.35 13.18 -13.68
CA LEU A 334 8.12 12.90 -12.46
C LEU A 334 7.42 12.00 -11.46
N VAL A 335 6.09 11.89 -11.54
CA VAL A 335 5.29 10.93 -10.78
C VAL A 335 4.52 10.06 -11.78
N LYS A 336 4.94 8.81 -11.98
CA LYS A 336 4.26 7.86 -12.88
C LYS A 336 3.62 6.75 -12.08
N GLY A 337 2.29 6.67 -12.05
CA GLY A 337 1.57 5.63 -11.33
C GLY A 337 1.78 5.65 -9.81
N GLY A 338 1.90 6.84 -9.21
CA GLY A 338 2.13 7.01 -7.78
C GLY A 338 3.54 6.65 -7.30
N ILE A 339 4.49 6.48 -8.24
CA ILE A 339 5.91 6.31 -7.92
C ILE A 339 6.74 7.38 -8.62
N ARG A 340 7.86 7.73 -7.99
CA ARG A 340 8.84 8.67 -8.53
C ARG A 340 9.45 8.13 -9.83
N SER A 341 9.59 9.01 -10.81
CA SER A 341 10.17 8.75 -12.12
C SER A 341 11.19 9.82 -12.48
N GLN A 342 11.80 9.69 -13.66
CA GLN A 342 12.94 10.49 -14.09
C GLN A 342 12.77 10.97 -15.53
N VAL A 343 13.23 12.18 -15.81
CA VAL A 343 13.10 12.84 -17.11
C VAL A 343 14.48 13.21 -17.64
N ARG A 344 14.83 12.74 -18.84
CA ARG A 344 16.10 13.11 -19.49
C ARG A 344 16.08 14.59 -19.89
N GLN A 345 17.18 15.30 -19.65
CA GLN A 345 17.35 16.67 -20.15
C GLN A 345 17.44 16.65 -21.68
N GLY A 346 16.54 17.38 -22.34
CA GLY A 346 16.53 17.61 -23.77
C GLY A 346 17.03 19.01 -24.16
N PRO A 347 17.28 19.25 -25.46
CA PRO A 347 17.67 20.56 -25.96
C PRO A 347 16.48 21.53 -25.90
N GLY A 348 16.53 22.52 -25.03
CA GLY A 348 15.49 23.55 -24.86
C GLY A 348 14.28 23.12 -24.02
N GLN A 349 13.78 21.90 -24.19
CA GLN A 349 12.68 21.34 -23.39
C GLN A 349 13.01 19.91 -22.91
N SER A 350 12.42 19.52 -21.77
CA SER A 350 12.61 18.19 -21.19
C SER A 350 11.27 17.62 -20.73
N GLY A 351 10.84 16.50 -21.32
CA GLY A 351 9.52 15.91 -21.06
C GLY A 351 8.34 16.85 -21.43
N GLY A 352 8.54 17.78 -22.37
CA GLY A 352 7.52 18.74 -22.79
C GLY A 352 7.44 20.05 -22.00
N LEU A 353 8.28 20.22 -20.96
CA LEU A 353 8.39 21.48 -20.21
C LEU A 353 9.66 22.26 -20.59
N ASP A 354 9.57 23.58 -20.65
CA ASP A 354 10.71 24.47 -20.93
C ASP A 354 11.80 24.33 -19.86
N ASN A 355 13.06 24.18 -20.29
CA ASN A 355 14.20 24.06 -19.39
C ASN A 355 14.37 25.31 -18.49
N ALA A 356 13.91 26.48 -18.90
CA ALA A 356 13.91 27.68 -18.06
C ALA A 356 12.96 27.55 -16.86
N LEU A 357 11.78 26.93 -17.04
CA LEU A 357 10.85 26.65 -15.95
C LEU A 357 11.38 25.53 -15.05
N ILE A 358 11.98 24.50 -15.65
CA ILE A 358 12.67 23.43 -14.90
C ILE A 358 13.80 24.02 -14.05
N GLN A 359 14.53 25.02 -14.54
CA GLN A 359 15.57 25.69 -13.76
C GLN A 359 15.00 26.40 -12.53
N ARG A 360 13.85 27.08 -12.64
CA ARG A 360 13.16 27.66 -11.46
C ARG A 360 12.76 26.59 -10.45
N LEU A 361 12.29 25.43 -10.92
CA LEU A 361 11.97 24.29 -10.06
C LEU A 361 13.22 23.69 -9.39
N LEU A 362 14.37 23.67 -10.07
CA LEU A 362 15.66 23.28 -9.47
C LEU A 362 16.08 24.26 -8.38
N ASP A 363 15.91 25.56 -8.63
CA ASP A 363 16.24 26.62 -7.68
C ASP A 363 15.33 26.57 -6.44
N SER A 364 14.09 26.09 -6.60
CA SER A 364 13.16 25.79 -5.50
C SER A 364 13.45 24.49 -4.73
N TYR A 365 14.42 23.69 -5.18
CA TYR A 365 14.75 22.37 -4.62
C TYR A 365 13.61 21.32 -4.64
N LEU A 366 12.54 21.54 -5.40
CA LEU A 366 11.52 20.50 -5.63
C LEU A 366 12.06 19.33 -6.44
N ILE A 367 12.95 19.64 -7.38
CA ILE A 367 13.61 18.69 -8.26
C ILE A 367 15.13 18.81 -8.11
N ARG A 368 15.82 17.76 -8.53
CA ARG A 368 17.28 17.70 -8.55
C ARG A 368 17.75 17.19 -9.92
N THR A 369 18.97 17.56 -10.27
CA THR A 369 19.64 17.04 -11.46
C THR A 369 20.57 15.90 -11.06
N GLU A 370 20.51 14.81 -11.81
CA GLU A 370 21.41 13.67 -11.72
C GLU A 370 22.09 13.46 -13.07
N GLN A 371 23.42 13.50 -13.12
CA GLN A 371 24.16 13.21 -14.34
C GLN A 371 24.34 11.69 -14.47
N ARG A 372 23.97 11.12 -15.62
CA ARG A 372 24.09 9.70 -15.94
C ARG A 372 24.57 9.49 -17.36
N ALA A 373 25.64 8.72 -17.54
CA ALA A 373 26.16 8.36 -18.87
C ALA A 373 26.25 9.58 -19.81
N SER A 374 26.91 10.65 -19.34
CA SER A 374 27.07 11.97 -19.99
C SER A 374 25.80 12.79 -20.27
N ALA A 375 24.61 12.32 -19.88
CA ALA A 375 23.35 13.06 -19.95
C ALA A 375 22.83 13.48 -18.57
N ASN A 376 22.19 14.64 -18.45
CA ASN A 376 21.53 15.05 -17.21
C ASN A 376 20.09 14.52 -17.18
N TRP A 377 19.63 14.15 -16.00
CA TRP A 377 18.29 13.66 -15.71
C TRP A 377 17.70 14.46 -14.56
N TYR A 378 16.42 14.80 -14.68
CA TYR A 378 15.66 15.45 -13.63
C TYR A 378 14.85 14.43 -12.85
N GLU A 379 14.79 14.62 -11.55
CA GLU A 379 14.09 13.74 -10.62
C GLU A 379 13.55 14.58 -9.45
N LEU A 380 12.46 14.16 -8.79
CA LEU A 380 12.02 14.79 -7.52
C LEU A 380 13.16 14.81 -6.50
N SER A 381 13.23 15.81 -5.63
CA SER A 381 14.27 15.85 -4.60
C SER A 381 14.07 14.79 -3.52
N HIS A 382 12.83 14.39 -3.26
CA HIS A 382 12.49 13.35 -2.27
C HIS A 382 11.19 12.60 -2.60
N ASP A 383 11.13 11.29 -2.29
CA ASP A 383 9.95 10.42 -2.46
C ASP A 383 8.71 10.86 -1.66
N ARG A 384 8.89 11.68 -0.63
CA ARG A 384 7.79 12.13 0.25
C ARG A 384 6.98 13.26 -0.40
N LEU A 385 7.45 13.79 -1.52
CA LEU A 385 6.71 14.77 -2.31
C LEU A 385 5.67 14.11 -3.22
N VAL A 386 5.74 12.80 -3.46
CA VAL A 386 4.85 12.10 -4.41
C VAL A 386 3.38 12.27 -4.03
N GLU A 387 3.00 11.90 -2.81
CA GLU A 387 1.62 12.00 -2.33
C GLU A 387 1.13 13.46 -2.22
N PRO A 388 1.89 14.40 -1.62
CA PRO A 388 1.54 15.82 -1.62
C PRO A 388 1.34 16.42 -3.02
N ILE A 389 2.18 16.07 -4.01
CA ILE A 389 2.03 16.53 -5.39
C ILE A 389 0.71 16.04 -5.99
N GLN A 390 0.35 14.77 -5.73
CA GLN A 390 -0.88 14.20 -6.26
C GLN A 390 -2.12 14.87 -5.66
N GLN A 391 -2.17 14.96 -4.32
CA GLN A 391 -3.30 15.57 -3.61
C GLN A 391 -3.49 17.05 -3.98
N ASP A 392 -2.40 17.83 -3.96
CA ASP A 392 -2.44 19.27 -4.27
C ASP A 392 -2.81 19.52 -5.75
N ASN A 393 -2.31 18.70 -6.68
CA ASN A 393 -2.72 18.80 -8.08
C ASN A 393 -4.19 18.46 -8.29
N GLU A 394 -4.71 17.42 -7.64
CA GLU A 394 -6.13 17.06 -7.72
C GLU A 394 -7.04 18.15 -7.13
N GLU A 395 -6.62 18.80 -6.05
CA GLU A 395 -7.32 19.97 -5.48
C GLU A 395 -7.28 21.17 -6.41
N TRP A 396 -6.09 21.51 -6.93
CA TRP A 396 -5.92 22.61 -7.87
C TRP A 396 -6.75 22.39 -9.14
N GLU A 397 -6.76 21.17 -9.68
CA GLU A 397 -7.54 20.83 -10.87
C GLU A 397 -9.04 20.99 -10.64
N ARG A 398 -9.56 20.56 -9.48
CA ARG A 398 -10.97 20.75 -9.11
C ARG A 398 -11.38 22.22 -8.99
N ALA A 399 -10.46 23.06 -8.52
CA ALA A 399 -10.73 24.48 -8.31
C ALA A 399 -10.60 25.32 -9.59
N HIS A 400 -9.70 24.95 -10.52
CA HIS A 400 -9.31 25.81 -11.64
C HIS A 400 -9.67 25.28 -13.04
N LEU A 401 -9.90 23.96 -13.21
CA LEU A 401 -10.21 23.42 -14.54
C LEU A 401 -11.70 23.49 -14.87
N HIS A 402 -12.00 23.90 -16.09
CA HIS A 402 -13.36 23.84 -16.63
C HIS A 402 -13.77 22.38 -16.91
N PRO A 403 -15.06 22.01 -16.79
CA PRO A 403 -15.53 20.64 -17.07
C PRO A 403 -15.09 20.05 -18.42
N LEU A 404 -14.96 20.90 -19.45
CA LEU A 404 -14.37 20.52 -20.75
C LEU A 404 -12.95 19.95 -20.58
N GLN A 405 -12.09 20.66 -19.86
CA GLN A 405 -10.68 20.31 -19.70
C GLN A 405 -10.52 19.02 -18.90
N VAL A 406 -11.36 18.83 -17.86
CA VAL A 406 -11.42 17.58 -17.09
C VAL A 406 -11.85 16.42 -18.00
N GLN A 407 -12.89 16.59 -18.82
CA GLN A 407 -13.37 15.55 -19.73
C GLN A 407 -12.35 15.21 -20.83
N ALA A 408 -11.66 16.22 -21.37
CA ALA A 408 -10.61 16.02 -22.36
C ALA A 408 -9.43 15.22 -21.79
N LYS A 409 -9.03 15.50 -20.54
CA LYS A 409 -8.02 14.72 -19.82
C LYS A 409 -8.44 13.26 -19.64
N LEU A 410 -9.67 13.02 -19.17
CA LEU A 410 -10.21 11.65 -19.05
C LEU A 410 -10.23 10.91 -20.39
N TRP A 411 -10.55 11.62 -21.48
CA TRP A 411 -10.51 11.07 -22.82
C TRP A 411 -9.09 10.69 -23.25
N GLU A 412 -8.08 11.54 -23.01
CA GLU A 412 -6.67 11.22 -23.26
C GLU A 412 -6.21 9.99 -22.46
N ASP A 413 -6.44 10.00 -21.14
CA ASP A 413 -6.05 8.91 -20.23
C ASP A 413 -6.76 7.60 -20.57
N GLY A 414 -8.02 7.68 -21.01
CA GLY A 414 -8.86 6.58 -21.48
C GLY A 414 -8.49 6.06 -22.88
N ARG A 415 -7.28 6.30 -23.38
CA ARG A 415 -6.81 5.93 -24.74
C ARG A 415 -7.71 6.47 -25.85
N ARG A 416 -8.25 7.67 -25.67
CA ARG A 416 -9.10 8.38 -26.64
C ARG A 416 -10.38 7.63 -26.99
N ALA A 417 -10.98 6.94 -26.01
CA ALA A 417 -12.21 6.17 -26.19
C ALA A 417 -13.40 7.05 -26.61
N ARG A 418 -14.12 6.63 -27.66
CA ARG A 418 -15.28 7.36 -28.23
C ARG A 418 -16.39 7.63 -27.21
N ALA A 419 -16.54 6.77 -26.19
CA ALA A 419 -17.56 6.92 -25.14
C ALA A 419 -17.36 8.14 -24.23
N LEU A 420 -16.15 8.71 -24.20
CA LEU A 420 -15.81 9.86 -23.36
C LEU A 420 -15.96 11.21 -24.09
N LEU A 421 -16.32 11.19 -25.39
CA LEU A 421 -16.58 12.40 -26.17
C LEU A 421 -17.83 13.12 -25.67
N LEU A 422 -17.82 14.46 -25.74
CA LEU A 422 -18.96 15.27 -25.29
C LEU A 422 -20.17 15.09 -26.21
N GLY A 423 -21.30 14.71 -25.61
CA GLY A 423 -22.61 14.60 -26.26
C GLY A 423 -23.61 15.65 -25.76
N GLY A 424 -24.82 15.63 -26.33
CA GLY A 424 -25.94 16.43 -25.82
C GLY A 424 -25.72 17.95 -25.80
N ASP A 425 -26.14 18.57 -24.69
CA ASP A 425 -26.10 20.03 -24.46
C ASP A 425 -24.78 20.51 -23.86
N ALA A 426 -23.93 19.60 -23.37
CA ALA A 426 -22.60 19.92 -22.86
C ALA A 426 -21.60 20.30 -23.96
N LEU A 427 -21.77 19.79 -25.20
CA LEU A 427 -20.84 20.08 -26.30
C LEU A 427 -20.90 21.55 -26.78
N PRO A 428 -22.08 22.17 -27.03
CA PRO A 428 -22.16 23.58 -27.42
C PRO A 428 -21.61 24.53 -26.35
N GLU A 429 -21.87 24.25 -25.07
CA GLU A 429 -21.34 25.02 -23.95
C GLU A 429 -19.81 24.95 -23.88
N ALA A 430 -19.25 23.74 -24.02
CA ALA A 430 -17.81 23.55 -24.07
C ALA A 430 -17.14 24.26 -25.25
N VAL A 431 -17.77 24.25 -26.43
CA VAL A 431 -17.26 24.95 -27.63
C VAL A 431 -17.31 26.48 -27.45
N ALA A 432 -18.37 27.01 -26.85
CA ALA A 432 -18.49 28.43 -26.55
C ALA A 432 -17.41 28.87 -25.56
N TRP A 433 -17.24 28.13 -24.47
CA TRP A 433 -16.20 28.40 -23.47
C TRP A 433 -14.79 28.34 -24.07
N ALA A 434 -14.49 27.33 -24.90
CA ALA A 434 -13.18 27.17 -25.53
C ALA A 434 -12.85 28.29 -26.52
N ARG A 435 -13.86 28.84 -27.21
CA ARG A 435 -13.70 30.00 -28.08
C ARG A 435 -13.35 31.25 -27.27
N ASP A 436 -14.04 31.45 -26.14
CA ASP A 436 -13.89 32.63 -25.32
C ASP A 436 -12.59 32.57 -24.46
N ASN A 437 -12.01 31.37 -24.27
CA ASN A 437 -10.78 31.11 -23.52
C ASN A 437 -9.67 30.47 -24.36
N ALA A 438 -9.55 30.83 -25.65
CA ALA A 438 -8.69 30.15 -26.62
C ALA A 438 -7.19 30.03 -26.22
N ALA A 439 -6.69 30.95 -25.38
CA ALA A 439 -5.32 30.93 -24.86
C ALA A 439 -5.09 29.86 -23.77
N GLN A 440 -6.15 29.39 -23.10
CA GLN A 440 -6.07 28.39 -22.04
C GLN A 440 -6.34 26.95 -22.55
N VAL A 441 -6.73 26.82 -23.82
CA VAL A 441 -7.08 25.54 -24.44
C VAL A 441 -5.86 24.93 -25.13
N THR A 442 -5.45 23.74 -24.70
CA THR A 442 -4.33 22.99 -25.28
C THR A 442 -4.69 22.43 -26.67
N GLU A 443 -3.69 22.07 -27.46
CA GLU A 443 -3.91 21.42 -28.77
C GLU A 443 -4.71 20.12 -28.65
N SER A 444 -4.46 19.34 -27.61
CA SER A 444 -5.16 18.09 -27.36
C SER A 444 -6.64 18.28 -26.95
N GLU A 445 -6.96 19.37 -26.26
CA GLU A 445 -8.33 19.77 -25.94
C GLU A 445 -9.10 20.25 -27.18
N ARG A 446 -8.40 20.91 -28.12
CA ARG A 446 -8.97 21.27 -29.44
C ARG A 446 -9.30 20.01 -30.23
N GLU A 447 -8.38 19.05 -30.26
CA GLU A 447 -8.61 17.75 -30.91
C GLU A 447 -9.82 17.02 -30.29
N PHE A 448 -9.95 17.04 -28.96
CA PHE A 448 -11.10 16.46 -28.26
C PHE A 448 -12.44 17.11 -28.68
N LEU A 449 -12.47 18.44 -28.79
CA LEU A 449 -13.66 19.17 -29.26
C LEU A 449 -13.99 18.82 -30.72
N GLU A 450 -13.00 18.77 -31.59
CA GLU A 450 -13.18 18.40 -33.00
C GLU A 450 -13.75 16.98 -33.13
N GLN A 451 -13.20 16.01 -32.40
CA GLN A 451 -13.72 14.64 -32.41
C GLN A 451 -15.13 14.55 -31.83
N SER A 452 -15.43 15.32 -30.78
CA SER A 452 -16.78 15.38 -30.20
C SER A 452 -17.80 15.97 -31.18
N GLN A 453 -17.42 17.02 -31.91
CA GLN A 453 -18.24 17.61 -32.97
C GLN A 453 -18.46 16.64 -34.14
N ALA A 454 -17.41 15.93 -34.57
CA ALA A 454 -17.49 14.93 -35.63
C ALA A 454 -18.42 13.76 -35.23
N ALA A 455 -18.29 13.26 -34.00
CA ALA A 455 -19.15 12.20 -33.48
C ALA A 455 -20.63 12.61 -33.44
N ARG A 456 -20.92 13.85 -33.03
CA ARG A 456 -22.29 14.40 -33.04
C ARG A 456 -22.84 14.57 -34.45
N ALA A 457 -22.00 14.99 -35.40
CA ALA A 457 -22.41 15.09 -36.81
C ALA A 457 -22.77 13.71 -37.39
N GLU A 458 -22.01 12.66 -37.06
CA GLU A 458 -22.30 11.28 -37.46
C GLU A 458 -23.62 10.77 -36.85
N GLU A 459 -23.85 11.02 -35.56
CA GLU A 459 -25.08 10.61 -34.89
C GLU A 459 -26.32 11.30 -35.50
N ARG A 460 -26.23 12.61 -35.81
CA ARG A 460 -27.29 13.34 -36.50
C ARG A 460 -27.59 12.75 -37.89
N ARG A 461 -26.55 12.32 -38.63
CA ARG A 461 -26.72 11.64 -39.94
C ARG A 461 -27.44 10.30 -39.77
N ARG A 462 -27.06 9.48 -38.78
CA ARG A 462 -27.73 8.20 -38.48
C ARG A 462 -29.19 8.37 -38.08
N ARG A 463 -29.49 9.31 -37.17
CA ARG A 463 -30.88 9.59 -36.75
C ARG A 463 -31.74 10.11 -37.90
N ARG A 464 -31.19 10.94 -38.80
CA ARG A 464 -31.89 11.34 -40.04
C ARG A 464 -32.14 10.14 -40.96
N GLY A 465 -31.16 9.28 -41.17
CA GLY A 465 -31.32 8.05 -41.96
C GLY A 465 -32.39 7.12 -41.39
N GLN A 466 -32.41 6.91 -40.08
CA GLN A 466 -33.44 6.10 -39.40
C GLN A 466 -34.84 6.72 -39.50
N ARG A 467 -34.98 8.05 -39.36
CA ARG A 467 -36.27 8.73 -39.56
C ARG A 467 -36.77 8.58 -41.00
N VAL A 468 -35.89 8.71 -41.99
CA VAL A 468 -36.22 8.51 -43.40
C VAL A 468 -36.63 7.05 -43.66
N PHE A 469 -35.90 6.09 -43.09
CA PHE A 469 -36.22 4.67 -43.19
C PHE A 469 -37.57 4.31 -42.53
N MET A 470 -37.85 4.84 -41.33
CA MET A 470 -39.13 4.63 -40.64
C MET A 470 -40.29 5.30 -41.38
N ALA A 471 -40.08 6.48 -41.97
CA ALA A 471 -41.08 7.12 -42.84
C ALA A 471 -41.39 6.24 -44.07
N MET A 472 -40.38 5.62 -44.67
CA MET A 472 -40.56 4.69 -45.80
C MET A 472 -41.38 3.45 -45.42
N ILE A 473 -41.13 2.86 -44.25
CA ILE A 473 -41.93 1.74 -43.72
C ILE A 473 -43.39 2.17 -43.47
N SER A 474 -43.59 3.38 -42.96
CA SER A 474 -44.92 3.94 -42.71
C SER A 474 -45.73 4.06 -44.00
N VAL A 475 -45.08 4.52 -45.09
CA VAL A 475 -45.69 4.60 -46.42
C VAL A 475 -46.00 3.21 -46.97
N MET A 476 -45.09 2.24 -46.84
CA MET A 476 -45.35 0.85 -47.26
C MET A 476 -46.52 0.21 -46.50
N ALA A 477 -46.62 0.46 -45.20
CA ALA A 477 -47.74 -0.02 -44.38
C ALA A 477 -49.08 0.60 -44.84
N LEU A 478 -49.10 1.90 -45.16
CA LEU A 478 -50.28 2.55 -45.75
C LEU A 478 -50.69 1.94 -47.09
N VAL A 479 -49.72 1.60 -47.94
CA VAL A 479 -49.98 0.92 -49.22
C VAL A 479 -50.55 -0.50 -48.96
N ALA A 480 -49.98 -1.26 -48.03
CA ALA A 480 -50.49 -2.58 -47.65
C ALA A 480 -51.92 -2.51 -47.07
N ILE A 481 -52.21 -1.51 -46.24
CA ILE A 481 -53.56 -1.27 -45.69
C ILE A 481 -54.54 -0.89 -46.82
N SER A 482 -54.11 -0.08 -47.79
CA SER A 482 -54.95 0.25 -48.95
C SER A 482 -55.24 -0.97 -49.83
N LEU A 483 -54.25 -1.85 -50.03
CA LEU A 483 -54.42 -3.11 -50.76
C LEU A 483 -55.33 -4.08 -50.01
N TRP A 484 -55.21 -4.14 -48.69
CA TRP A 484 -56.08 -4.92 -47.82
C TRP A 484 -57.53 -4.39 -47.84
N ALA A 485 -57.72 -3.07 -47.74
CA ALA A 485 -59.01 -2.42 -47.85
C ALA A 485 -59.63 -2.62 -49.26
N PHE A 486 -58.82 -2.59 -50.31
CA PHE A 486 -59.25 -2.91 -51.67
C PHE A 486 -59.68 -4.38 -51.81
N ALA A 487 -58.92 -5.32 -51.26
CA ALA A 487 -59.29 -6.73 -51.23
C ALA A 487 -60.56 -6.99 -50.40
N TRP A 488 -60.73 -6.27 -49.28
CA TRP A 488 -61.94 -6.31 -48.47
C TRP A 488 -63.15 -5.71 -49.20
N ALA A 489 -62.99 -4.59 -49.91
CA ALA A 489 -64.04 -4.01 -50.74
C ALA A 489 -64.46 -4.95 -51.88
N MET A 490 -63.51 -5.66 -52.51
CA MET A 490 -63.79 -6.70 -53.50
C MET A 490 -64.59 -7.87 -52.89
N ARG A 491 -64.28 -8.24 -51.63
CA ARG A 491 -65.05 -9.24 -50.87
C ARG A 491 -66.46 -8.74 -50.53
N GLY A 492 -66.60 -7.47 -50.15
CA GLY A 492 -67.90 -6.83 -49.90
C GLY A 492 -68.78 -6.78 -51.16
N LYS A 493 -68.18 -6.58 -52.34
CA LYS A 493 -68.88 -6.66 -53.63
C LYS A 493 -69.33 -8.09 -53.98
N ALA A 494 -68.54 -9.10 -53.59
CA ALA A 494 -68.93 -10.50 -53.70
C ALA A 494 -70.06 -10.86 -52.71
N GLU A 495 -70.07 -10.26 -51.52
CA GLU A 495 -71.15 -10.41 -50.54
C GLU A 495 -72.43 -9.66 -50.93
N GLN A 496 -72.34 -8.52 -51.64
CA GLN A 496 -73.52 -7.82 -52.18
C GLN A 496 -74.21 -8.61 -53.29
N ASN A 497 -73.46 -9.26 -54.18
CA ASN A 497 -74.03 -10.20 -55.17
C ASN A 497 -74.70 -11.43 -54.52
N ALA A 498 -74.38 -11.72 -53.25
CA ALA A 498 -75.03 -12.77 -52.45
C ALA A 498 -76.17 -12.24 -51.54
N ARG A 499 -76.31 -10.91 -51.38
CA ARG A 499 -77.30 -10.26 -50.50
C ARG A 499 -78.43 -9.55 -51.25
N ASP A 500 -78.44 -9.56 -52.59
CA ASP A 500 -79.60 -9.18 -53.42
C ASP A 500 -80.78 -10.19 -53.33
N ALA A 501 -80.65 -11.25 -52.53
CA ALA A 501 -81.74 -12.12 -52.12
C ALA A 501 -81.95 -12.05 -50.59
N THR A 502 -82.30 -10.88 -50.06
CA THR A 502 -83.29 -10.67 -48.98
C THR A 502 -83.21 -9.22 -48.47
N LEU A 503 -84.12 -8.42 -49.03
CA LEU A 503 -84.62 -7.12 -48.62
C LEU A 503 -84.41 -6.73 -47.13
N ASN A 504 -83.64 -5.65 -46.91
CA ASN A 504 -83.76 -4.77 -45.76
C ASN A 504 -84.33 -3.43 -46.23
N ALA A 505 -85.36 -2.92 -45.57
CA ALA A 505 -85.78 -1.52 -45.58
C ALA A 505 -86.68 -1.31 -44.34
N TRP A 506 -86.65 -0.26 -43.54
CA TRP A 506 -86.42 1.18 -43.71
C TRP A 506 -85.91 1.71 -42.36
N ASP A 507 -84.89 2.56 -42.23
CA ASP A 507 -84.67 3.93 -42.72
C ASP A 507 -85.29 5.04 -41.85
N ALA A 508 -84.50 6.11 -41.71
CA ALA A 508 -84.88 7.49 -41.43
C ALA A 508 -85.56 7.86 -40.09
N THR A 509 -84.80 7.87 -38.98
CA THR A 509 -84.99 8.87 -37.88
C THR A 509 -83.70 9.28 -37.14
N LEU A 510 -82.50 8.90 -37.60
CA LEU A 510 -81.28 9.05 -36.78
C LEU A 510 -80.52 10.38 -36.92
N ASN A 511 -80.73 11.16 -38.00
CA ASN A 511 -79.82 12.28 -38.31
C ASN A 511 -80.09 13.57 -37.51
N ALA A 512 -81.22 13.67 -36.79
CA ALA A 512 -81.50 14.81 -35.92
C ALA A 512 -81.04 14.60 -34.46
N TRP A 513 -80.95 13.34 -34.01
CA TRP A 513 -80.46 13.00 -32.66
C TRP A 513 -78.92 12.98 -32.60
N VAL A 514 -78.29 12.54 -33.68
CA VAL A 514 -76.84 12.44 -33.85
C VAL A 514 -76.14 13.81 -33.71
N ALA A 515 -76.74 14.91 -34.17
CA ALA A 515 -76.18 16.25 -34.02
C ALA A 515 -76.16 16.77 -32.57
N LYS A 516 -77.16 16.41 -31.75
CA LYS A 516 -77.17 16.74 -30.30
C LYS A 516 -76.19 15.88 -29.52
N VAL A 517 -76.02 14.62 -29.91
CA VAL A 517 -75.03 13.72 -29.31
C VAL A 517 -73.60 14.18 -29.62
N TYR A 518 -73.30 14.66 -30.83
CA TYR A 518 -71.96 15.17 -31.16
C TYR A 518 -71.59 16.45 -30.39
N ALA A 519 -72.54 17.36 -30.14
CA ALA A 519 -72.30 18.55 -29.33
C ALA A 519 -72.12 18.24 -27.83
N TRP A 520 -72.81 17.22 -27.32
CA TRP A 520 -72.61 16.69 -25.96
C TRP A 520 -71.26 15.96 -25.83
N ASN A 521 -70.88 15.18 -26.84
CA ASN A 521 -69.61 14.43 -26.85
C ASN A 521 -68.39 15.37 -26.92
N ALA A 522 -68.47 16.49 -27.64
CA ALA A 522 -67.39 17.48 -27.70
C ALA A 522 -67.16 18.19 -26.35
N ARG A 523 -68.23 18.46 -25.58
CA ARG A 523 -68.13 19.07 -24.24
C ARG A 523 -67.70 18.04 -23.18
N HIS A 524 -68.15 16.80 -23.31
CA HIS A 524 -67.69 15.70 -22.45
C HIS A 524 -66.21 15.38 -22.68
N GLN A 525 -65.74 15.40 -23.93
CA GLN A 525 -64.31 15.19 -24.24
C GLN A 525 -63.42 16.35 -23.79
N ALA A 526 -63.90 17.60 -23.77
CA ALA A 526 -63.14 18.72 -23.22
C ALA A 526 -63.00 18.63 -21.69
N TRP A 527 -64.08 18.25 -20.99
CA TRP A 527 -64.04 18.02 -19.53
C TRP A 527 -63.18 16.80 -19.16
N VAL A 528 -63.31 15.69 -19.90
CA VAL A 528 -62.46 14.50 -19.74
C VAL A 528 -60.99 14.79 -20.08
N ALA A 529 -60.70 15.69 -21.04
CA ALA A 529 -59.33 16.10 -21.35
C ALA A 529 -58.70 16.95 -20.24
N GLU A 530 -59.47 17.78 -19.54
CA GLU A 530 -59.00 18.58 -18.40
C GLU A 530 -58.81 17.70 -17.15
N GLU A 531 -59.72 16.77 -16.90
CA GLU A 531 -59.62 15.77 -15.83
C GLU A 531 -58.45 14.80 -16.07
N ASN A 532 -58.22 14.41 -17.34
CA ASN A 532 -57.08 13.59 -17.74
C ASN A 532 -55.77 14.39 -17.75
N ALA A 533 -55.78 15.70 -17.98
CA ALA A 533 -54.59 16.54 -17.83
C ALA A 533 -54.17 16.63 -16.35
N LYS A 534 -55.14 16.78 -15.44
CA LYS A 534 -54.90 16.76 -13.99
C LYS A 534 -54.48 15.37 -13.49
N ARG A 535 -55.08 14.30 -14.01
CA ARG A 535 -54.62 12.91 -13.76
C ARG A 535 -53.25 12.62 -14.38
N ALA A 536 -52.92 13.17 -15.54
CA ALA A 536 -51.61 13.01 -16.17
C ALA A 536 -50.53 13.79 -15.43
N GLU A 537 -50.84 14.93 -14.80
CA GLU A 537 -49.92 15.62 -13.90
C GLU A 537 -49.76 14.89 -12.56
N ALA A 538 -50.83 14.33 -12.00
CA ALA A 538 -50.77 13.47 -10.82
C ALA A 538 -50.03 12.14 -11.08
N GLU A 539 -50.21 11.53 -12.26
CA GLU A 539 -49.46 10.36 -12.72
C GLU A 539 -48.02 10.70 -13.05
N LYS A 540 -47.70 11.91 -13.55
CA LYS A 540 -46.32 12.37 -13.71
C LYS A 540 -45.63 12.59 -12.36
N ALA A 541 -46.34 13.08 -11.35
CA ALA A 541 -45.83 13.21 -9.98
C ALA A 541 -45.65 11.83 -9.32
N ALA A 542 -46.64 10.93 -9.46
CA ALA A 542 -46.55 9.55 -8.99
C ALA A 542 -45.49 8.73 -9.75
N ALA A 543 -45.26 8.99 -11.03
CA ALA A 543 -44.21 8.36 -11.84
C ALA A 543 -42.81 8.90 -11.49
N LYS A 544 -42.70 10.11 -10.96
CA LYS A 544 -41.44 10.69 -10.47
C LYS A 544 -41.05 10.09 -9.11
N ASP A 545 -42.02 9.92 -8.22
CA ASP A 545 -41.88 9.24 -6.92
C ASP A 545 -41.67 7.72 -7.08
N ALA A 546 -42.41 7.08 -8.00
CA ALA A 546 -42.21 5.69 -8.36
C ALA A 546 -40.86 5.47 -9.06
N ARG A 547 -40.36 6.45 -9.85
CA ARG A 547 -38.99 6.41 -10.39
C ARG A 547 -37.92 6.51 -9.32
N SER A 548 -38.12 7.33 -8.27
CA SER A 548 -37.15 7.45 -7.18
C SER A 548 -37.11 6.15 -6.35
N ARG A 549 -38.28 5.61 -5.97
CA ARG A 549 -38.36 4.35 -5.22
C ARG A 549 -37.95 3.14 -6.05
N ALA A 550 -38.24 3.13 -7.35
CA ALA A 550 -37.74 2.10 -8.25
C ALA A 550 -36.22 2.20 -8.42
N ARG A 551 -35.62 3.40 -8.43
CA ARG A 551 -34.16 3.64 -8.45
C ARG A 551 -33.46 3.11 -7.20
N ASP A 552 -34.01 3.42 -6.03
CA ASP A 552 -33.43 3.01 -4.75
C ASP A 552 -33.61 1.48 -4.55
N ALA A 553 -34.71 0.91 -5.03
CA ALA A 553 -34.92 -0.53 -5.08
C ALA A 553 -34.05 -1.25 -6.14
N THR A 554 -33.78 -0.63 -7.29
CA THR A 554 -32.81 -1.18 -8.26
C THR A 554 -31.39 -1.09 -7.73
N TRP A 555 -31.03 0.00 -7.05
CA TRP A 555 -29.69 0.17 -6.46
C TRP A 555 -29.44 -0.81 -5.32
N MET A 556 -30.39 -0.98 -4.39
CA MET A 556 -30.32 -2.03 -3.36
C MET A 556 -30.35 -3.45 -3.96
N GLY A 557 -31.03 -3.65 -5.09
CA GLY A 557 -30.98 -4.89 -5.87
C GLY A 557 -29.61 -5.15 -6.51
N TYR A 558 -28.96 -4.10 -7.04
CA TYR A 558 -27.62 -4.18 -7.61
C TYR A 558 -26.56 -4.44 -6.53
N VAL A 559 -26.63 -3.76 -5.39
CA VAL A 559 -25.76 -4.00 -4.22
C VAL A 559 -25.94 -5.43 -3.70
N LYS A 560 -27.16 -5.97 -3.66
CA LYS A 560 -27.41 -7.38 -3.34
C LYS A 560 -26.86 -8.35 -4.38
N THR A 561 -26.81 -7.99 -5.66
CA THR A 561 -26.15 -8.80 -6.70
C THR A 561 -24.62 -8.67 -6.68
N PHE A 562 -24.08 -7.57 -6.14
CA PHE A 562 -22.63 -7.43 -5.89
C PHE A 562 -22.17 -8.31 -4.71
N GLU A 563 -23.04 -8.60 -3.75
CA GLU A 563 -22.77 -9.58 -2.69
C GLU A 563 -22.75 -11.03 -3.21
N ASN A 564 -23.40 -11.31 -4.35
CA ASN A 564 -23.48 -12.65 -4.96
C ASN A 564 -22.85 -12.66 -6.38
N GLU A 565 -21.52 -12.64 -6.42
CA GLU A 565 -20.61 -13.41 -7.28
C GLU A 565 -20.70 -13.35 -8.83
N ASP A 566 -21.61 -12.61 -9.48
CA ASP A 566 -21.62 -12.48 -10.96
C ASP A 566 -21.26 -11.06 -11.47
N PRO A 567 -19.97 -10.76 -11.70
CA PRO A 567 -19.52 -9.46 -12.20
C PRO A 567 -20.00 -9.15 -13.64
N THR A 568 -20.46 -10.16 -14.38
CA THR A 568 -20.96 -9.99 -15.75
C THR A 568 -22.33 -9.31 -15.77
N ARG A 569 -23.17 -9.59 -14.77
CA ARG A 569 -24.47 -8.92 -14.60
C ARG A 569 -24.33 -7.49 -14.11
N ALA A 570 -23.32 -7.19 -13.29
CA ALA A 570 -22.97 -5.83 -12.91
C ALA A 570 -22.56 -4.99 -14.15
N LEU A 571 -21.76 -5.57 -15.05
CA LEU A 571 -21.38 -4.94 -16.33
C LEU A 571 -22.54 -4.78 -17.31
N LEU A 572 -23.53 -5.68 -17.29
CA LEU A 572 -24.76 -5.55 -18.10
C LEU A 572 -25.72 -4.49 -17.53
N GLY A 573 -25.77 -4.32 -16.21
CA GLY A 573 -26.53 -3.24 -15.53
C GLY A 573 -25.97 -1.85 -15.80
N LEU A 574 -24.65 -1.73 -15.92
CA LEU A 574 -23.92 -0.51 -16.29
C LEU A 574 -24.32 0.06 -17.67
N ARG A 575 -24.92 -0.75 -18.55
CA ARG A 575 -25.40 -0.29 -19.87
C ARG A 575 -26.71 0.51 -19.81
N SER A 576 -27.39 0.52 -18.66
CA SER A 576 -28.70 1.15 -18.49
C SER A 576 -28.69 2.46 -17.70
N VAL A 577 -27.54 2.85 -17.14
CA VAL A 577 -27.40 4.08 -16.34
C VAL A 577 -26.81 5.18 -17.23
N GLU A 578 -27.68 5.83 -18.01
CA GLU A 578 -27.37 7.12 -18.64
C GLU A 578 -27.76 8.24 -17.66
N SER A 579 -26.80 8.82 -16.94
CA SER A 579 -26.69 10.29 -16.79
C SER A 579 -25.59 10.71 -15.81
N SER A 580 -25.09 11.91 -16.10
CA SER A 580 -24.09 12.70 -15.40
C SER A 580 -24.57 13.16 -14.02
N GLU A 581 -23.94 12.63 -12.98
CA GLU A 581 -23.67 13.24 -11.66
C GLU A 581 -23.49 12.09 -10.66
N THR A 582 -22.24 11.77 -10.34
CA THR A 582 -21.77 11.15 -9.08
C THR A 582 -20.33 10.67 -9.27
N THR A 583 -19.38 11.30 -8.58
CA THR A 583 -17.93 10.98 -8.63
C THR A 583 -17.53 9.87 -7.64
N GLY A 584 -18.46 9.39 -6.80
CA GLY A 584 -18.20 8.36 -5.80
C GLY A 584 -18.19 6.92 -6.34
N TRP A 585 -19.09 6.59 -7.27
CA TRP A 585 -19.27 5.19 -7.71
C TRP A 585 -18.08 4.63 -8.48
N LEU A 586 -17.26 5.48 -9.12
CA LEU A 586 -16.07 5.02 -9.84
C LEU A 586 -14.96 4.59 -8.87
N GLN A 587 -14.82 5.30 -7.73
CA GLN A 587 -13.96 4.87 -6.64
C GLN A 587 -14.50 3.59 -5.99
N ASP A 588 -15.82 3.49 -5.80
CA ASP A 588 -16.43 2.25 -5.30
C ASP A 588 -16.22 1.06 -6.26
N VAL A 589 -16.30 1.28 -7.58
CA VAL A 589 -16.03 0.26 -8.60
C VAL A 589 -14.55 -0.09 -8.67
N LEU A 590 -13.64 0.89 -8.53
CA LEU A 590 -12.20 0.63 -8.49
C LEU A 590 -11.78 -0.08 -7.21
N ASP A 591 -12.38 0.24 -6.06
CA ASP A 591 -12.18 -0.48 -4.81
C ASP A 591 -12.73 -1.90 -4.90
N VAL A 592 -13.89 -2.11 -5.55
CA VAL A 592 -14.42 -3.46 -5.83
C VAL A 592 -13.53 -4.21 -6.82
N ALA A 593 -12.97 -3.55 -7.84
CA ALA A 593 -12.08 -4.17 -8.82
C ALA A 593 -10.66 -4.45 -8.26
N ARG A 594 -10.23 -3.70 -7.24
CA ARG A 594 -8.99 -3.92 -6.48
C ARG A 594 -9.13 -5.01 -5.43
N ARG A 595 -10.36 -5.38 -5.04
CA ARG A 595 -10.57 -6.57 -4.21
C ARG A 595 -10.12 -7.79 -5.02
N PRO A 596 -9.39 -8.73 -4.40
CA PRO A 596 -9.08 -9.99 -5.06
C PRO A 596 -10.39 -10.67 -5.47
N ILE A 597 -10.67 -10.68 -6.77
CA ILE A 597 -11.87 -11.32 -7.31
C ILE A 597 -11.68 -12.82 -7.10
N ALA A 598 -12.63 -13.45 -6.40
CA ALA A 598 -12.69 -14.90 -6.31
C ALA A 598 -12.75 -15.46 -7.74
N GLN A 599 -11.68 -16.13 -8.17
CA GLN A 599 -11.64 -16.69 -9.53
C GLN A 599 -12.62 -17.85 -9.69
N ARG A 600 -13.01 -18.49 -8.57
CA ARG A 600 -13.84 -19.70 -8.52
C ARG A 600 -14.59 -19.79 -7.21
N TRP A 601 -15.75 -20.42 -7.30
CA TRP A 601 -16.67 -20.67 -6.20
C TRP A 601 -16.83 -22.17 -5.99
N LEU A 602 -16.79 -22.58 -4.73
CA LEU A 602 -16.89 -23.99 -4.30
C LEU A 602 -18.26 -24.19 -3.66
N GLU A 603 -19.30 -24.27 -4.50
CA GLU A 603 -20.71 -24.05 -4.10
C GLU A 603 -21.46 -25.28 -3.59
N ASP A 604 -20.81 -26.42 -3.38
CA ASP A 604 -21.57 -27.65 -3.12
C ASP A 604 -22.01 -27.85 -1.65
N HIS A 605 -21.59 -27.00 -0.70
CA HIS A 605 -21.99 -27.10 0.71
C HIS A 605 -23.42 -26.59 0.95
N ASP A 606 -24.19 -27.29 1.80
CA ASP A 606 -25.61 -26.98 2.05
C ASP A 606 -25.84 -25.96 3.18
N ASP A 607 -24.77 -25.58 3.89
CA ASP A 607 -24.77 -24.60 4.98
C ASP A 607 -23.42 -23.86 5.06
N ALA A 608 -23.28 -22.94 6.02
CA ALA A 608 -22.12 -22.05 6.17
C ALA A 608 -20.79 -22.81 6.31
N VAL A 609 -19.85 -22.49 5.41
CA VAL A 609 -18.45 -22.94 5.48
C VAL A 609 -17.72 -22.13 6.55
N VAL A 610 -17.19 -22.82 7.56
CA VAL A 610 -16.59 -22.19 8.75
C VAL A 610 -15.05 -22.24 8.75
N SER A 611 -14.45 -23.12 7.96
CA SER A 611 -12.99 -23.24 7.83
C SER A 611 -12.60 -23.69 6.43
N ALA A 612 -11.48 -23.16 5.90
CA ALA A 612 -10.90 -23.57 4.62
C ALA A 612 -9.36 -23.55 4.70
N ILE A 613 -8.70 -24.65 4.32
CA ILE A 613 -7.24 -24.80 4.45
C ILE A 613 -6.66 -25.48 3.20
N PHE A 614 -5.53 -24.96 2.69
CA PHE A 614 -4.76 -25.62 1.62
C PHE A 614 -3.95 -26.81 2.15
N SER A 615 -3.78 -27.84 1.30
CA SER A 615 -2.73 -28.83 1.50
C SER A 615 -1.33 -28.18 1.37
N HIS A 616 -0.32 -28.79 1.98
CA HIS A 616 1.04 -28.22 2.00
C HIS A 616 1.64 -28.00 0.59
N ASP A 617 1.23 -28.81 -0.39
CA ASP A 617 1.64 -28.68 -1.79
C ASP A 617 0.78 -27.70 -2.60
N GLY A 618 -0.24 -27.09 -1.99
CA GLY A 618 -1.16 -26.14 -2.61
C GLY A 618 -2.13 -26.72 -3.64
N LYS A 619 -2.15 -28.06 -3.83
CA LYS A 619 -2.96 -28.70 -4.89
C LYS A 619 -4.38 -29.04 -4.46
N ARG A 620 -4.64 -29.13 -3.16
CA ARG A 620 -5.95 -29.45 -2.60
C ARG A 620 -6.37 -28.41 -1.56
N ILE A 621 -7.67 -28.27 -1.38
CA ILE A 621 -8.28 -27.45 -0.33
C ILE A 621 -9.18 -28.39 0.48
N VAL A 622 -9.20 -28.25 1.80
CA VAL A 622 -10.21 -28.87 2.65
C VAL A 622 -11.09 -27.77 3.24
N THR A 623 -12.41 -27.94 3.14
CA THR A 623 -13.42 -27.07 3.74
C THR A 623 -14.16 -27.83 4.84
N ALA A 624 -14.58 -27.11 5.88
CA ALA A 624 -15.46 -27.62 6.93
C ALA A 624 -16.72 -26.76 6.98
N SER A 625 -17.88 -27.40 7.11
CA SER A 625 -19.18 -26.73 7.04
C SER A 625 -20.09 -27.06 8.21
N SER A 626 -21.05 -26.16 8.43
CA SER A 626 -22.13 -26.33 9.40
C SER A 626 -23.13 -27.42 8.98
N ASP A 627 -23.08 -27.87 7.72
CA ASP A 627 -23.88 -28.98 7.18
C ASP A 627 -23.49 -30.37 7.73
N GLY A 628 -22.46 -30.43 8.58
CA GLY A 628 -21.95 -31.68 9.15
C GLY A 628 -20.95 -32.42 8.25
N THR A 629 -20.54 -31.82 7.13
CA THR A 629 -19.56 -32.38 6.21
C THR A 629 -18.28 -31.55 6.16
N ALA A 630 -17.19 -32.22 5.81
CA ALA A 630 -15.99 -31.56 5.30
C ALA A 630 -15.75 -32.03 3.86
N ARG A 631 -15.22 -31.17 2.99
CA ARG A 631 -15.01 -31.50 1.57
C ARG A 631 -13.59 -31.22 1.14
N VAL A 632 -13.08 -32.06 0.25
CA VAL A 632 -11.76 -31.91 -0.34
C VAL A 632 -11.92 -31.51 -1.79
N TRP A 633 -11.25 -30.45 -2.19
CA TRP A 633 -11.35 -29.84 -3.51
C TRP A 633 -10.00 -29.85 -4.19
N ASN A 634 -10.02 -29.89 -5.52
CA ASN A 634 -8.84 -29.62 -6.31
C ASN A 634 -8.64 -28.11 -6.41
N ALA A 635 -7.52 -27.59 -5.91
CA ALA A 635 -7.25 -26.16 -5.89
C ALA A 635 -7.20 -25.52 -7.30
N ASN A 636 -6.78 -26.30 -8.30
CA ASN A 636 -6.63 -25.81 -9.68
C ASN A 636 -7.93 -25.90 -10.48
N THR A 637 -8.76 -26.92 -10.25
CA THR A 637 -10.01 -27.12 -11.00
C THR A 637 -11.24 -26.60 -10.27
N GLY A 638 -11.19 -26.49 -8.94
CA GLY A 638 -12.36 -26.21 -8.10
C GLY A 638 -13.32 -27.39 -7.98
N ALA A 639 -13.01 -28.54 -8.60
CA ALA A 639 -13.87 -29.70 -8.55
C ALA A 639 -13.79 -30.38 -7.16
N PRO A 640 -14.92 -30.85 -6.61
CA PRO A 640 -14.90 -31.70 -5.42
C PRO A 640 -14.18 -33.01 -5.78
N ILE A 641 -13.23 -33.40 -4.94
CA ILE A 641 -12.52 -34.68 -5.02
C ILE A 641 -13.25 -35.69 -4.15
N VAL A 642 -13.54 -35.31 -2.91
CA VAL A 642 -14.08 -36.20 -1.87
C VAL A 642 -14.96 -35.42 -0.89
N ILE A 643 -16.05 -36.05 -0.44
CA ILE A 643 -16.88 -35.57 0.66
C ILE A 643 -16.62 -36.46 1.89
N LEU A 644 -16.35 -35.84 3.03
CA LEU A 644 -16.10 -36.48 4.32
C LEU A 644 -17.39 -36.46 5.13
N GLU A 645 -18.22 -37.47 4.93
CA GLU A 645 -19.53 -37.61 5.57
C GLU A 645 -19.45 -38.47 6.83
N GLY A 646 -20.17 -38.06 7.87
CA GLY A 646 -20.41 -38.91 9.04
C GLY A 646 -20.48 -38.19 10.39
N HIS A 647 -20.09 -36.91 10.48
CA HIS A 647 -20.36 -36.12 11.68
C HIS A 647 -21.86 -35.86 11.81
N GLU A 648 -22.37 -35.85 13.05
CA GLU A 648 -23.82 -35.69 13.31
C GLU A 648 -24.23 -34.22 13.48
N LYS A 649 -23.25 -33.33 13.61
CA LYS A 649 -23.42 -31.88 13.79
C LYS A 649 -22.32 -31.13 13.03
N ALA A 650 -22.45 -29.79 13.00
CA ALA A 650 -21.53 -28.87 12.36
C ALA A 650 -20.05 -29.21 12.55
N VAL A 651 -19.27 -29.17 11.47
CA VAL A 651 -17.81 -29.37 11.50
C VAL A 651 -17.14 -28.01 11.59
N ARG A 652 -16.50 -27.72 12.72
CA ARG A 652 -15.89 -26.41 13.01
C ARG A 652 -14.51 -26.19 12.39
N SER A 653 -13.76 -27.26 12.16
CA SER A 653 -12.38 -27.18 11.67
C SER A 653 -12.02 -28.43 10.89
N ALA A 654 -11.23 -28.27 9.83
CA ALA A 654 -10.63 -29.37 9.08
C ALA A 654 -9.19 -29.02 8.69
N SER A 655 -8.25 -29.95 8.87
CA SER A 655 -6.82 -29.75 8.55
C SER A 655 -6.19 -30.99 7.94
N PHE A 656 -5.33 -30.80 6.95
CA PHE A 656 -4.47 -31.88 6.42
C PHE A 656 -3.38 -32.28 7.42
N SER A 657 -2.92 -33.53 7.32
CA SER A 657 -1.64 -33.96 7.86
C SER A 657 -0.48 -33.39 7.04
N PRO A 658 0.74 -33.29 7.60
CA PRO A 658 1.90 -32.74 6.90
C PRO A 658 2.25 -33.46 5.59
N ASP A 659 1.97 -34.77 5.50
CA ASP A 659 2.15 -35.58 4.29
C ASP A 659 0.98 -35.46 3.29
N GLY A 660 -0.08 -34.74 3.65
CA GLY A 660 -1.29 -34.54 2.86
C GLY A 660 -2.20 -35.77 2.74
N LYS A 661 -1.85 -36.92 3.33
CA LYS A 661 -2.59 -38.19 3.12
C LYS A 661 -3.79 -38.36 4.04
N ARG A 662 -3.85 -37.60 5.14
CA ARG A 662 -4.92 -37.68 6.12
C ARG A 662 -5.49 -36.30 6.39
N ILE A 663 -6.74 -36.28 6.82
CA ILE A 663 -7.43 -35.07 7.27
C ILE A 663 -7.93 -35.32 8.67
N VAL A 664 -7.86 -34.31 9.53
CA VAL A 664 -8.54 -34.31 10.83
C VAL A 664 -9.63 -33.25 10.84
N THR A 665 -10.81 -33.62 11.29
CA THR A 665 -11.97 -32.73 11.47
C THR A 665 -12.34 -32.62 12.94
N ALA A 666 -12.91 -31.49 13.34
CA ALA A 666 -13.48 -31.25 14.68
C ALA A 666 -14.93 -30.82 14.54
N SER A 667 -15.82 -31.33 15.39
CA SER A 667 -17.27 -31.11 15.27
C SER A 667 -17.94 -30.79 16.61
N ASP A 668 -19.13 -30.21 16.50
CA ASP A 668 -20.09 -29.99 17.59
C ASP A 668 -20.71 -31.29 18.10
N ASP A 669 -20.48 -32.43 17.42
CA ASP A 669 -20.84 -33.77 17.89
C ASP A 669 -19.90 -34.31 19.00
N GLU A 670 -19.06 -33.45 19.56
CA GLU A 670 -18.11 -33.75 20.65
C GLU A 670 -16.94 -34.67 20.20
N THR A 671 -16.85 -34.96 18.91
CA THR A 671 -15.78 -35.81 18.35
C THR A 671 -14.86 -35.04 17.42
N ALA A 672 -13.64 -35.55 17.29
CA ALA A 672 -12.77 -35.26 16.16
C ALA A 672 -12.59 -36.53 15.33
N ARG A 673 -12.57 -36.44 14.00
CA ARG A 673 -12.42 -37.61 13.13
C ARG A 673 -11.19 -37.48 12.24
N VAL A 674 -10.57 -38.62 11.94
CA VAL A 674 -9.43 -38.73 11.04
C VAL A 674 -9.88 -39.49 9.80
N TRP A 675 -9.59 -38.93 8.64
CA TRP A 675 -10.02 -39.40 7.34
C TRP A 675 -8.82 -39.66 6.45
N ASN A 676 -8.97 -40.55 5.49
CA ASN A 676 -8.05 -40.63 4.36
C ASN A 676 -8.41 -39.51 3.37
N ALA A 677 -7.40 -38.70 3.00
CA ALA A 677 -7.59 -37.54 2.15
C ALA A 677 -7.89 -37.87 0.68
N ASP A 678 -7.60 -39.11 0.26
CA ASP A 678 -7.69 -39.52 -1.14
C ASP A 678 -9.05 -40.15 -1.47
N ASP A 679 -9.66 -40.87 -0.53
CA ASP A 679 -10.94 -41.59 -0.73
C ASP A 679 -12.06 -41.15 0.24
N GLY A 680 -11.72 -40.37 1.27
CA GLY A 680 -12.68 -39.87 2.27
C GLY A 680 -13.13 -40.88 3.30
N VAL A 681 -12.52 -42.05 3.33
CA VAL A 681 -12.92 -43.09 4.28
C VAL A 681 -12.51 -42.66 5.70
N PRO A 682 -13.42 -42.73 6.69
CA PRO A 682 -13.08 -42.46 8.08
C PRO A 682 -12.11 -43.54 8.58
N ILE A 683 -10.90 -43.11 8.93
CA ILE A 683 -9.88 -43.95 9.56
C ILE A 683 -10.19 -44.13 11.04
N ARG A 684 -10.68 -43.06 11.70
CA ARG A 684 -10.90 -43.07 13.15
C ARG A 684 -11.79 -41.95 13.66
N THR A 685 -12.55 -42.24 14.72
CA THR A 685 -13.19 -41.25 15.59
C THR A 685 -12.41 -41.13 16.90
N LEU A 686 -12.11 -39.90 17.32
CA LEU A 686 -11.46 -39.53 18.57
C LEU A 686 -12.55 -39.09 19.56
N GLU A 687 -12.99 -40.05 20.37
CA GLU A 687 -14.05 -39.85 21.36
C GLU A 687 -13.45 -39.54 22.73
N GLY A 688 -14.12 -38.63 23.45
CA GLY A 688 -13.90 -38.43 24.88
C GLY A 688 -13.98 -37.00 25.37
N HIS A 689 -14.04 -35.99 24.51
CA HIS A 689 -14.44 -34.65 24.92
C HIS A 689 -15.89 -34.67 25.39
N GLU A 690 -16.23 -33.79 26.34
CA GLU A 690 -17.58 -33.75 26.97
C GLU A 690 -18.45 -32.61 26.40
N LYS A 691 -17.91 -31.85 25.45
CA LYS A 691 -18.53 -30.72 24.76
C LYS A 691 -17.91 -30.57 23.37
N GLU A 692 -18.45 -29.63 22.59
CA GLU A 692 -18.06 -29.35 21.22
C GLU A 692 -16.54 -29.20 21.05
N VAL A 693 -16.01 -29.76 19.96
CA VAL A 693 -14.59 -29.66 19.62
C VAL A 693 -14.42 -28.48 18.67
N ALA A 694 -13.75 -27.43 19.14
CA ALA A 694 -13.59 -26.18 18.42
C ALA A 694 -12.53 -26.27 17.29
N SER A 695 -11.43 -26.98 17.54
CA SER A 695 -10.34 -27.10 16.56
C SER A 695 -9.61 -28.44 16.69
N ALA A 696 -9.13 -28.98 15.58
CA ALA A 696 -8.23 -30.14 15.56
C ALA A 696 -7.12 -29.96 14.52
N SER A 697 -5.89 -30.34 14.89
CA SER A 697 -4.72 -30.24 14.01
C SER A 697 -3.73 -31.37 14.22
N PHE A 698 -2.92 -31.67 13.20
CA PHE A 698 -1.79 -32.58 13.33
C PHE A 698 -0.56 -31.87 13.91
N SER A 699 0.30 -32.64 14.60
CA SER A 699 1.66 -32.20 14.89
C SER A 699 2.50 -32.09 13.61
N PRO A 700 3.60 -31.30 13.61
CA PRO A 700 4.46 -31.13 12.44
C PRO A 700 5.06 -32.44 11.89
N ASP A 701 5.22 -33.46 12.74
CA ASP A 701 5.69 -34.80 12.37
C ASP A 701 4.55 -35.75 11.92
N GLY A 702 3.29 -35.30 11.97
CA GLY A 702 2.09 -36.07 11.63
C GLY A 702 1.75 -37.23 12.57
N LYS A 703 2.47 -37.40 13.68
CA LYS A 703 2.30 -38.56 14.58
C LYS A 703 1.28 -38.32 15.69
N ARG A 704 1.01 -37.06 16.03
CA ARG A 704 0.06 -36.66 17.07
C ARG A 704 -1.02 -35.77 16.48
N ILE A 705 -2.15 -35.74 17.18
CA ILE A 705 -3.28 -34.85 16.90
C ILE A 705 -3.54 -34.05 18.16
N LEU A 706 -3.84 -32.76 18.01
CA LEU A 706 -4.22 -31.88 19.09
C LEU A 706 -5.65 -31.42 18.84
N THR A 707 -6.50 -31.55 19.86
CA THR A 707 -7.89 -31.08 19.84
C THR A 707 -8.10 -30.04 20.94
N ALA A 708 -8.93 -29.04 20.69
CA ALA A 708 -9.37 -28.05 21.66
C ALA A 708 -10.89 -28.09 21.77
N SER A 709 -11.43 -28.03 22.98
CA SER A 709 -12.87 -28.18 23.22
C SER A 709 -13.43 -27.14 24.19
N TYR A 710 -14.73 -26.94 24.08
CA TYR A 710 -15.52 -26.16 25.02
C TYR A 710 -15.65 -26.83 26.40
N ASP A 711 -15.16 -28.06 26.57
CA ASP A 711 -15.02 -28.75 27.86
C ASP A 711 -13.88 -28.20 28.75
N HIS A 712 -13.29 -27.07 28.34
CA HIS A 712 -12.18 -26.38 29.01
C HIS A 712 -10.84 -27.11 28.91
N THR A 713 -10.74 -28.15 28.08
CA THR A 713 -9.52 -28.92 27.86
C THR A 713 -9.04 -28.87 26.42
N ALA A 714 -7.74 -29.06 26.25
CA ALA A 714 -7.16 -29.52 25.00
C ALA A 714 -6.60 -30.92 25.19
N ARG A 715 -6.64 -31.78 24.18
CA ARG A 715 -6.17 -33.16 24.27
C ARG A 715 -5.18 -33.47 23.17
N VAL A 716 -4.14 -34.22 23.53
CA VAL A 716 -3.11 -34.70 22.61
C VAL A 716 -3.33 -36.19 22.40
N TRP A 717 -3.47 -36.62 21.17
CA TRP A 717 -3.73 -38.01 20.77
C TRP A 717 -2.54 -38.53 19.98
N ARG A 718 -2.25 -39.84 20.06
CA ARG A 718 -1.45 -40.47 18.99
C ARG A 718 -2.37 -40.64 17.80
N ALA A 719 -1.90 -40.33 16.60
CA ALA A 719 -2.70 -40.47 15.38
C ALA A 719 -3.23 -41.91 15.17
N ASN A 720 -2.59 -42.92 15.79
CA ASN A 720 -2.98 -44.32 15.70
C ASN A 720 -3.65 -44.88 16.97
N ALA A 721 -3.87 -44.09 18.03
CA ALA A 721 -4.47 -44.55 19.29
C ALA A 721 -5.92 -44.06 19.45
N ARG A 722 -6.73 -44.75 20.27
CA ARG A 722 -8.12 -44.35 20.59
C ARG A 722 -8.24 -43.47 21.83
N LYS A 723 -7.22 -43.47 22.71
CA LYS A 723 -7.22 -42.68 23.94
C LYS A 723 -6.25 -41.50 23.82
N PRO A 724 -6.54 -40.36 24.46
CA PRO A 724 -5.61 -39.25 24.50
C PRO A 724 -4.36 -39.66 25.30
N ILE A 725 -3.19 -39.20 24.84
CA ILE A 725 -1.92 -39.28 25.56
C ILE A 725 -1.96 -38.34 26.76
N PHE A 726 -2.40 -37.11 26.52
CA PHE A 726 -2.44 -36.04 27.52
C PHE A 726 -3.78 -35.31 27.42
N THR A 727 -4.32 -34.94 28.58
CA THR A 727 -5.41 -33.96 28.70
C THR A 727 -4.84 -32.72 29.37
N LEU A 728 -4.74 -31.63 28.61
CA LEU A 728 -4.19 -30.36 29.05
C LEU A 728 -5.27 -29.63 29.86
N ARG A 729 -5.29 -29.88 31.18
CA ARG A 729 -6.23 -29.27 32.12
C ARG A 729 -5.62 -28.03 32.75
N GLY A 730 -6.37 -26.94 32.78
CA GLY A 730 -5.99 -25.74 33.51
C GLY A 730 -6.74 -24.47 33.15
N HIS A 731 -7.32 -24.39 31.95
CA HIS A 731 -8.18 -23.27 31.58
C HIS A 731 -9.50 -23.30 32.37
N GLU A 732 -10.01 -22.12 32.71
CA GLU A 732 -11.25 -21.98 33.50
C GLU A 732 -12.51 -21.87 32.62
N LYS A 733 -12.31 -21.65 31.32
CA LYS A 733 -13.37 -21.54 30.31
C LYS A 733 -12.95 -22.23 29.01
N SER A 734 -13.87 -22.27 28.05
CA SER A 734 -13.74 -22.95 26.76
C SER A 734 -12.39 -22.67 26.08
N VAL A 735 -11.73 -23.74 25.62
CA VAL A 735 -10.51 -23.65 24.82
C VAL A 735 -10.93 -23.66 23.36
N VAL A 736 -10.62 -22.58 22.66
CA VAL A 736 -11.16 -22.33 21.32
C VAL A 736 -10.14 -22.54 20.21
N SER A 737 -8.86 -22.55 20.56
CA SER A 737 -7.76 -22.84 19.63
C SER A 737 -6.61 -23.51 20.37
N ALA A 738 -5.97 -24.48 19.71
CA ALA A 738 -4.74 -25.09 20.20
C ALA A 738 -3.80 -25.41 19.02
N ASN A 739 -2.53 -25.03 19.14
CA ASN A 739 -1.54 -25.19 18.07
C ASN A 739 -0.21 -25.73 18.60
N PHE A 740 0.45 -26.58 17.81
CA PHE A 740 1.84 -26.98 18.07
C PHE A 740 2.82 -25.88 17.63
N SER A 741 3.96 -25.79 18.31
CA SER A 741 5.15 -25.12 17.78
C SER A 741 5.69 -25.90 16.57
N ARG A 742 6.45 -25.22 15.71
CA ARG A 742 6.97 -25.83 14.46
C ARG A 742 7.95 -26.99 14.70
N ASP A 743 8.68 -26.96 15.81
CA ASP A 743 9.53 -28.07 16.27
C ASP A 743 8.73 -29.23 16.90
N GLY A 744 7.45 -29.02 17.23
CA GLY A 744 6.58 -30.00 17.86
C GLY A 744 6.82 -30.21 19.36
N GLU A 745 7.67 -29.40 20.00
CA GLU A 745 8.04 -29.53 21.42
C GLU A 745 7.06 -28.82 22.36
N HIS A 746 6.37 -27.79 21.86
CA HIS A 746 5.45 -26.96 22.64
C HIS A 746 4.05 -26.94 22.02
N ILE A 747 3.07 -26.66 22.87
CA ILE A 747 1.67 -26.42 22.49
C ILE A 747 1.25 -25.09 23.08
N VAL A 748 0.53 -24.28 22.32
CA VAL A 748 -0.15 -23.09 22.81
C VAL A 748 -1.66 -23.29 22.71
N THR A 749 -2.38 -22.97 23.78
CA THR A 749 -3.85 -22.99 23.85
C THR A 749 -4.37 -21.59 24.11
N ALA A 750 -5.50 -21.23 23.49
CA ALA A 750 -6.21 -19.98 23.69
C ALA A 750 -7.61 -20.25 24.26
N SER A 751 -8.03 -19.45 25.25
CA SER A 751 -9.28 -19.66 25.97
C SER A 751 -10.07 -18.38 26.20
N PHE A 752 -11.38 -18.57 26.37
CA PHE A 752 -12.31 -17.54 26.85
C PHE A 752 -12.06 -17.11 28.31
N ASP A 753 -11.15 -17.76 29.03
CA ASP A 753 -10.71 -17.33 30.37
C ASP A 753 -9.77 -16.12 30.34
N ARG A 754 -9.54 -15.55 29.14
CA ARG A 754 -8.68 -14.38 28.88
C ARG A 754 -7.19 -14.70 28.95
N THR A 755 -6.83 -15.98 28.92
CA THR A 755 -5.43 -16.42 28.94
C THR A 755 -5.12 -17.27 27.71
N ALA A 756 -3.85 -17.23 27.31
CA ALA A 756 -3.26 -18.29 26.52
C ALA A 756 -2.29 -19.08 27.40
N ARG A 757 -2.13 -20.39 27.17
CA ARG A 757 -1.22 -21.22 27.96
C ARG A 757 -0.29 -22.00 27.05
N VAL A 758 0.96 -22.12 27.49
CA VAL A 758 2.01 -22.89 26.83
C VAL A 758 2.22 -24.18 27.60
N TRP A 759 2.30 -25.29 26.88
CA TRP A 759 2.43 -26.64 27.43
C TRP A 759 3.60 -27.36 26.77
N SER A 760 4.19 -28.31 27.49
CA SER A 760 5.13 -29.26 26.92
C SER A 760 4.37 -30.31 26.13
N ALA A 761 4.67 -30.46 24.84
CA ALA A 761 4.02 -31.43 23.98
C ALA A 761 4.38 -32.89 24.34
N SER A 762 5.56 -33.10 24.92
CA SER A 762 6.09 -34.41 25.32
C SER A 762 5.58 -34.90 26.67
N THR A 763 5.23 -33.99 27.59
CA THR A 763 4.78 -34.34 28.95
C THR A 763 3.34 -33.94 29.27
N GLY A 764 2.74 -33.03 28.47
CA GLY A 764 1.43 -32.46 28.73
C GLY A 764 1.38 -31.48 29.91
N LYS A 765 2.52 -31.12 30.51
CA LYS A 765 2.57 -30.20 31.65
C LYS A 765 2.49 -28.74 31.20
N PRO A 766 1.82 -27.85 31.96
CA PRO A 766 1.83 -26.43 31.71
C PRO A 766 3.24 -25.87 31.96
N ILE A 767 3.71 -25.03 31.05
CA ILE A 767 5.00 -24.32 31.14
C ILE A 767 4.74 -22.87 31.56
N LEU A 768 3.82 -22.18 30.89
CA LEU A 768 3.58 -20.76 31.09
C LEU A 768 2.10 -20.41 30.88
N ALA A 769 1.58 -19.49 31.69
CA ALA A 769 0.30 -18.83 31.44
C ALA A 769 0.56 -17.38 30.98
N LEU A 770 0.12 -17.07 29.77
CA LEU A 770 0.19 -15.75 29.16
C LEU A 770 -1.03 -14.95 29.61
N GLN A 771 -0.85 -14.17 30.66
CA GLN A 771 -1.90 -13.37 31.30
C GLN A 771 -1.75 -11.89 30.95
N GLY A 772 -2.88 -11.21 30.79
CA GLY A 772 -2.93 -9.76 30.64
C GLY A 772 -4.03 -9.25 29.73
N HIS A 773 -4.63 -10.10 28.89
CA HIS A 773 -5.78 -9.72 28.08
C HIS A 773 -7.00 -9.40 28.95
N ALA A 774 -7.75 -8.38 28.56
CA ALA A 774 -8.97 -7.97 29.27
C ALA A 774 -10.21 -8.75 28.80
N GLY A 775 -10.12 -9.37 27.61
CA GLY A 775 -11.20 -10.10 26.95
C GLY A 775 -10.78 -11.53 26.58
N ALA A 776 -11.73 -12.31 26.05
CA ALA A 776 -11.50 -13.70 25.64
C ALA A 776 -10.38 -13.80 24.61
N VAL A 777 -9.49 -14.79 24.70
CA VAL A 777 -8.45 -15.03 23.70
C VAL A 777 -8.99 -16.02 22.67
N ARG A 778 -9.13 -15.57 21.42
CA ARG A 778 -9.74 -16.37 20.34
C ARG A 778 -8.74 -17.22 19.57
N SER A 779 -7.49 -16.79 19.50
CA SER A 779 -6.45 -17.50 18.77
C SER A 779 -5.09 -17.25 19.38
N ALA A 780 -4.23 -18.25 19.31
CA ALA A 780 -2.83 -18.15 19.68
C ALA A 780 -1.97 -18.97 18.71
N SER A 781 -0.83 -18.42 18.29
CA SER A 781 0.08 -19.08 17.35
C SER A 781 1.54 -18.78 17.67
N PHE A 782 2.42 -19.74 17.41
CA PHE A 782 3.87 -19.53 17.49
C PHE A 782 4.39 -18.85 16.22
N SER A 783 5.42 -18.03 16.37
CA SER A 783 6.22 -17.56 15.23
C SER A 783 6.92 -18.75 14.54
N PRO A 784 7.27 -18.63 13.25
CA PRO A 784 7.95 -19.71 12.52
C PRO A 784 9.27 -20.16 13.13
N ASP A 785 9.95 -19.29 13.89
CA ASP A 785 11.20 -19.58 14.62
C ASP A 785 10.98 -20.06 16.06
N GLY A 786 9.73 -20.13 16.53
CA GLY A 786 9.36 -20.60 17.87
C GLY A 786 9.65 -19.61 19.01
N LYS A 787 10.24 -18.45 18.73
CA LYS A 787 10.69 -17.49 19.77
C LYS A 787 9.57 -16.63 20.34
N TYR A 788 8.51 -16.46 19.57
CA TYR A 788 7.39 -15.59 19.92
C TYR A 788 6.07 -16.35 19.83
N ILE A 789 5.11 -15.88 20.62
CA ILE A 789 3.70 -16.25 20.50
C ILE A 789 2.92 -14.98 20.21
N VAL A 790 1.99 -15.05 19.26
CA VAL A 790 0.97 -14.02 19.09
C VAL A 790 -0.36 -14.52 19.63
N THR A 791 -1.06 -13.69 20.38
CA THR A 791 -2.43 -13.93 20.84
C THR A 791 -3.36 -12.85 20.31
N ALA A 792 -4.57 -13.23 19.89
CA ALA A 792 -5.61 -12.31 19.45
C ALA A 792 -6.83 -12.42 20.37
N SER A 793 -7.37 -11.29 20.82
CA SER A 793 -8.40 -11.24 21.86
C SER A 793 -9.55 -10.28 21.55
N ASP A 794 -10.69 -10.55 22.18
CA ASP A 794 -11.89 -9.70 22.18
C ASP A 794 -11.68 -8.34 22.85
N ASP A 795 -10.55 -8.13 23.54
CA ASP A 795 -10.15 -6.80 24.02
C ASP A 795 -9.65 -5.86 22.91
N LYS A 796 -9.84 -6.24 21.64
CA LYS A 796 -9.39 -5.52 20.45
C LYS A 796 -7.86 -5.41 20.34
N THR A 797 -7.11 -6.22 21.09
CA THR A 797 -5.64 -6.25 21.03
C THR A 797 -5.12 -7.59 20.51
N ALA A 798 -4.03 -7.51 19.75
CA ALA A 798 -3.12 -8.63 19.53
C ALA A 798 -1.85 -8.40 20.34
N ARG A 799 -1.37 -9.43 21.06
CA ARG A 799 -0.17 -9.32 21.89
C ARG A 799 0.90 -10.28 21.44
N ILE A 800 2.14 -9.81 21.44
CA ILE A 800 3.33 -10.60 21.15
C ILE A 800 4.01 -10.92 22.48
N TRP A 801 4.17 -12.20 22.75
CA TRP A 801 4.84 -12.73 23.92
C TRP A 801 6.18 -13.30 23.47
N THR A 802 7.24 -13.01 24.21
CA THR A 802 8.53 -13.65 24.00
C THR A 802 8.67 -14.84 24.95
N LEU A 803 9.20 -15.94 24.44
CA LEU A 803 9.63 -17.07 25.25
C LEU A 803 11.15 -17.11 25.44
N ASP A 804 11.87 -16.12 24.90
CA ASP A 804 13.32 -16.04 24.96
C ASP A 804 13.75 -15.53 26.36
N PRO A 805 14.39 -16.37 27.19
CA PRO A 805 14.78 -15.99 28.54
C PRO A 805 15.83 -14.87 28.56
N GLU A 806 16.64 -14.71 27.50
CA GLU A 806 17.59 -13.60 27.40
C GLU A 806 16.87 -12.30 27.05
N LEU A 807 15.92 -12.35 26.11
CA LEU A 807 15.13 -11.17 25.75
C LEU A 807 14.27 -10.68 26.92
N ILE A 808 13.68 -11.61 27.69
CA ILE A 808 12.94 -11.31 28.92
C ILE A 808 13.88 -10.66 29.94
N ARG A 809 15.07 -11.24 30.18
CA ARG A 809 16.05 -10.65 31.11
C ARG A 809 16.50 -9.26 30.68
N ASN A 810 16.79 -9.07 29.39
CA ASN A 810 17.18 -7.75 28.85
C ASN A 810 16.06 -6.72 28.99
N ARG A 811 14.81 -7.14 28.74
CA ARG A 811 13.65 -6.26 28.91
C ARG A 811 13.39 -5.92 30.37
N LEU A 812 13.52 -6.89 31.29
CA LEU A 812 13.43 -6.63 32.73
C LEU A 812 14.54 -5.68 33.20
N LYS A 813 15.77 -5.83 32.70
CA LYS A 813 16.88 -4.90 32.97
C LYS A 813 16.58 -3.49 32.47
N ALA A 814 15.95 -3.34 31.30
CA ALA A 814 15.64 -2.05 30.70
C ALA A 814 14.38 -1.38 31.31
N MET A 815 13.42 -2.18 31.78
CA MET A 815 12.14 -1.67 32.31
C MET A 815 12.16 -1.48 33.83
N SER A 816 13.09 -2.08 34.57
CA SER A 816 13.16 -1.91 36.02
C SER A 816 13.62 -0.49 36.35
N THR A 817 12.70 0.34 36.85
CA THR A 817 13.02 1.66 37.42
C THR A 817 13.54 1.56 38.86
N LEU A 818 13.44 0.39 39.49
CA LEU A 818 13.90 0.13 40.86
C LEU A 818 15.36 -0.32 40.89
N CYS A 819 16.11 0.11 41.92
CA CYS A 819 17.49 -0.32 42.14
C CYS A 819 17.52 -1.77 42.66
N VAL A 820 17.50 -2.72 41.73
CA VAL A 820 17.58 -4.16 42.03
C VAL A 820 18.96 -4.46 42.65
N PRO A 821 19.05 -5.07 43.85
CA PRO A 821 20.33 -5.29 44.50
C PRO A 821 21.19 -6.32 43.73
N PRO A 822 22.53 -6.28 43.88
CA PRO A 822 23.43 -7.07 43.03
C PRO A 822 23.18 -8.57 43.08
N ARG A 823 22.78 -9.10 44.25
CA ARG A 823 22.51 -10.52 44.44
C ARG A 823 21.34 -11.00 43.58
N GLU A 824 20.26 -10.25 43.53
CA GLU A 824 19.06 -10.53 42.75
C GLU A 824 19.35 -10.37 41.24
N ARG A 825 20.20 -9.41 40.87
CA ARG A 825 20.65 -9.25 39.48
C ARG A 825 21.49 -10.45 39.00
N ILE A 826 22.42 -10.94 39.83
CA ILE A 826 23.20 -12.14 39.51
C ILE A 826 22.29 -13.36 39.42
N GLN A 827 21.41 -13.55 40.42
CA GLN A 827 20.59 -14.75 40.54
C GLN A 827 19.47 -14.83 39.49
N TYR A 828 18.77 -13.74 39.21
CA TYR A 828 17.57 -13.73 38.37
C TYR A 828 17.79 -13.09 36.99
N LEU A 829 18.72 -12.14 36.88
CA LEU A 829 19.02 -11.45 35.61
C LEU A 829 20.31 -11.96 34.94
N GLY A 830 21.07 -12.84 35.61
CA GLY A 830 22.30 -13.44 35.10
C GLY A 830 23.43 -12.45 34.88
N ASP A 831 23.45 -11.33 35.61
CA ASP A 831 24.50 -10.33 35.48
C ASP A 831 25.83 -10.86 36.06
N PRO A 832 26.97 -10.60 35.40
CA PRO A 832 28.28 -10.70 36.03
C PRO A 832 28.32 -9.85 37.30
N GLU A 833 28.99 -10.33 38.34
CA GLU A 833 29.03 -9.67 39.66
C GLU A 833 29.45 -8.20 39.58
N THR A 834 30.42 -7.90 38.73
CA THR A 834 30.89 -6.53 38.45
C THR A 834 29.84 -5.64 37.81
N GLU A 835 29.07 -6.15 36.85
CA GLU A 835 27.99 -5.41 36.17
C GLU A 835 26.79 -5.21 37.09
N ALA A 836 26.46 -6.21 37.91
CA ALA A 836 25.39 -6.12 38.90
C ALA A 836 25.66 -5.01 39.94
N LEU A 837 26.90 -4.93 40.43
CA LEU A 837 27.35 -3.87 41.34
C LEU A 837 27.33 -2.50 40.67
N GLN A 838 27.85 -2.39 39.44
CA GLN A 838 27.87 -1.13 38.71
C GLN A 838 26.45 -0.60 38.40
N ALA A 839 25.55 -1.47 37.95
CA ALA A 839 24.16 -1.11 37.64
C ALA A 839 23.40 -0.68 38.90
N PHE A 840 23.58 -1.38 40.03
CA PHE A 840 22.99 -1.01 41.30
C PHE A 840 23.47 0.37 41.79
N TYR A 841 24.79 0.60 41.77
CA TYR A 841 25.35 1.89 42.20
C TYR A 841 25.03 3.04 41.24
N ALA A 842 24.90 2.77 39.93
CA ALA A 842 24.44 3.77 38.97
C ALA A 842 22.99 4.20 39.26
N CYS A 843 22.10 3.24 39.51
CA CYS A 843 20.72 3.51 39.89
C CYS A 843 20.62 4.26 41.22
N GLU A 844 21.31 3.82 42.27
CA GLU A 844 21.27 4.50 43.58
C GLU A 844 21.75 5.96 43.49
N ARG A 845 22.77 6.24 42.66
CA ARG A 845 23.21 7.61 42.36
C ARG A 845 22.16 8.44 41.63
N GLU A 846 21.44 7.84 40.67
CA GLU A 846 20.36 8.51 39.93
C GLU A 846 19.21 8.93 40.86
N TYR A 847 18.93 8.13 41.90
CA TYR A 847 17.95 8.46 42.95
C TYR A 847 18.51 9.30 44.11
N GLY A 848 19.74 9.83 43.98
CA GLY A 848 20.36 10.68 45.00
C GLY A 848 20.70 9.97 46.31
N ARG A 849 20.74 8.64 46.32
CA ARG A 849 21.09 7.83 47.50
C ARG A 849 22.59 7.55 47.50
N SER A 850 23.24 7.79 48.64
CA SER A 850 24.65 7.40 48.81
C SER A 850 24.71 5.90 49.06
N PRO A 851 25.38 5.12 48.19
CA PRO A 851 25.53 3.70 48.44
C PRO A 851 26.45 3.50 49.65
N SER A 852 25.93 2.90 50.71
CA SER A 852 26.76 2.40 51.79
C SER A 852 27.63 1.26 51.24
N PRO A 853 28.95 1.23 51.47
CA PRO A 853 29.76 0.11 51.05
C PRO A 853 29.25 -1.13 51.76
N ALA A 854 28.60 -2.03 51.01
CA ALA A 854 28.27 -3.34 51.52
C ALA A 854 29.59 -4.03 51.87
N THR A 855 29.85 -4.17 53.17
CA THR A 855 30.94 -4.96 53.70
C THR A 855 30.88 -6.34 53.04
N PRO A 856 31.97 -6.85 52.44
CA PRO A 856 31.96 -8.19 51.89
C PRO A 856 31.71 -9.15 53.05
N ALA A 857 30.55 -9.81 53.05
CA ALA A 857 30.26 -10.85 54.01
C ALA A 857 31.30 -11.96 53.84
N ALA A 858 32.14 -12.12 54.86
CA ALA A 858 33.15 -13.15 54.94
C ALA A 858 32.56 -14.52 54.56
N GLY A 859 33.27 -15.22 53.68
CA GLY A 859 32.88 -16.54 53.19
C GLY A 859 32.59 -17.50 54.32
N ARG A 860 31.38 -18.08 54.32
CA ARG A 860 31.14 -19.35 54.98
C ARG A 860 31.50 -20.45 53.99
N SER A 861 32.53 -21.21 54.32
CA SER A 861 32.88 -22.44 53.62
C SER A 861 31.69 -23.41 53.67
N PRO A 862 31.44 -24.17 52.58
CA PRO A 862 30.50 -25.28 52.66
C PRO A 862 31.17 -26.40 53.46
N ARG A 863 30.62 -26.68 54.65
CA ARG A 863 30.89 -27.93 55.36
C ARG A 863 30.42 -29.07 54.47
N ALA A 864 31.36 -29.97 54.17
CA ALA A 864 31.09 -31.27 53.60
C ALA A 864 30.06 -32.03 54.45
N ARG A 865 28.99 -32.49 53.80
CA ARG A 865 28.35 -33.79 54.00
C ARG A 865 27.40 -34.08 52.85
#